data_AF-A0A5C1YD31-F1
#
_entry.id   AF-A0A5C1YD31-F1
#
_cell.length_a   1.000
_cell.length_b   1.000
_cell.length_c   1.000
_cell.angle_alpha   90.00
_cell.angle_beta   90.00
_cell.angle_gamma   90.00
#
_symmetry.space_group_name_H-M   'P 1'
#
loop_
_entity.id
_entity.type
_entity.pdbx_description
1 polymer ?
#
loop_
_entity_poly.entity_id
_entity_poly.type
_entity_poly.pdbx_seq_one_letter_code
_entity_poly.pdbx_strand_id
1 'polypeptide(L)'
;MTDPSKTARRRTAVAALAVPLLVGGLVAVGAQPAAADDAVGSATLVPIQITGDPAERFSLVILGDGYTAAELPKFREQVDEHLETMWSIEPYKSYRNSFNVYAVEIVSGESGVSCDDSLDSPRRDTPLKMAFWGGCSASSVQRLLTVNNTIARQYANLAPKVDQILALANSDTYGGAGGAYATASGGNALSALISPHEIGHSLGGLQDEYDYYTRGVTTGNYTGGEPSSAHHTKLTVDQMAAQQVKWWRWLGEPSESGGVIGAYEGGMYYSTGVWRPSRHSMMKTLGYQFDQVGREIMTERISSKVPLVPASTPEGTVARDAVLWVETSHPVYHEIDVTWSVNGEAVDLGGNQRNLDLATLDVAAGATVTATIVDNTEFVRDPALRARASMTQTRTWTVGDTTLPEATPSTPEITEATTTDHAAGSSDVLYVETNHPDGRIMDVAWQVDGVTVPNPYAKRNLPLATLGLGAGEHTVTATVTDPEFPDAGSVVQTWTVDAAGPSVEATITAPIASSTAANGEPHYVVNEQFDMKLVATDDRDGALVTEFRLDGDGWHNYYGWPTDKDAPFRFTPTGTNIDDLIYGNLGTGGMSLSPFQEREPGYGTHRVEYRATDAAGNIGEVKAFTVTVLGGDDADPRQVIQADVTGGALSMAVSSTDPVVLEPVVLTGADQSTSGSLHAVRVSDSRGTAAGWNLTGQVSDFTSGTGVILAENLGWTPAASVETGGLPTVDEEAPVVTPGAGVAPGAGLRAPLTLCAAGTGHSAGAFACSGGLELGVPGSTRSGTYTGVLTLTLI
;
A
#
# COMPACT_ATOMS: atom_id res chain seq x y z
N MET A 1 50.95 -29.66 -43.06
CA MET A 1 50.90 -28.20 -43.32
C MET A 1 50.28 -27.58 -42.08
N THR A 2 50.91 -26.83 -41.20
CA THR A 2 52.27 -26.30 -41.01
C THR A 2 52.42 -26.11 -39.49
N ASP A 3 53.40 -26.78 -38.89
CA ASP A 3 54.06 -26.47 -37.59
C ASP A 3 54.90 -25.17 -37.78
N PRO A 4 55.37 -24.37 -36.78
CA PRO A 4 56.02 -24.79 -35.52
C PRO A 4 55.78 -23.82 -34.32
N SER A 5 56.32 -23.90 -33.09
CA SER A 5 57.42 -24.62 -32.44
C SER A 5 57.26 -24.37 -30.91
N LYS A 6 57.31 -25.38 -30.02
CA LYS A 6 58.50 -25.97 -29.35
C LYS A 6 58.86 -25.43 -27.94
N THR A 7 58.77 -26.38 -27.00
CA THR A 7 59.76 -26.79 -25.97
C THR A 7 60.00 -26.00 -24.68
N ALA A 8 59.65 -26.72 -23.60
CA ALA A 8 60.12 -26.74 -22.22
C ALA A 8 61.58 -26.32 -21.93
N ARG A 9 61.77 -25.71 -20.72
CA ARG A 9 62.87 -26.03 -19.80
C ARG A 9 62.61 -25.56 -18.36
N ARG A 10 62.94 -26.45 -17.41
CA ARG A 10 63.00 -26.29 -15.94
C ARG A 10 63.86 -25.09 -15.49
N ARG A 11 63.58 -24.52 -14.30
CA ARG A 11 64.59 -24.34 -13.22
C ARG A 11 64.00 -23.79 -11.89
N THR A 12 64.31 -24.55 -10.83
CA THR A 12 64.69 -24.14 -9.45
C THR A 12 63.75 -23.27 -8.61
N ALA A 13 63.09 -23.92 -7.65
CA ALA A 13 62.62 -23.30 -6.42
C ALA A 13 63.80 -23.11 -5.44
N VAL A 14 63.94 -21.89 -4.91
CA VAL A 14 64.78 -21.56 -3.76
C VAL A 14 63.86 -21.50 -2.55
N ALA A 15 64.18 -22.29 -1.53
CA ALA A 15 63.53 -22.26 -0.22
C ALA A 15 64.00 -21.02 0.56
N ALA A 16 63.05 -20.24 1.06
CA ALA A 16 63.27 -19.32 2.16
C ALA A 16 62.28 -19.69 3.27
N LEU A 17 62.80 -20.13 4.40
CA LEU A 17 62.05 -20.33 5.64
C LEU A 17 61.50 -18.98 6.11
N ALA A 18 60.18 -18.89 6.24
CA ALA A 18 59.52 -17.91 7.09
C ALA A 18 58.69 -18.67 8.14
N VAL A 19 59.04 -18.43 9.40
CA VAL A 19 58.36 -18.92 10.59
C VAL A 19 56.97 -18.25 10.67
N PRO A 20 55.85 -18.99 10.78
CA PRO A 20 54.58 -18.35 11.05
C PRO A 20 54.46 -18.06 12.55
N LEU A 21 54.27 -16.78 12.89
CA LEU A 21 53.67 -16.38 14.15
C LEU A 21 52.25 -16.96 14.21
N LEU A 22 51.92 -17.64 15.30
CA LEU A 22 50.55 -17.99 15.65
C LEU A 22 49.76 -16.69 15.88
N VAL A 23 48.91 -16.33 14.93
CA VAL A 23 47.75 -15.47 15.18
C VAL A 23 46.58 -16.41 15.42
N GLY A 24 46.11 -16.47 16.66
CA GLY A 24 44.89 -17.19 17.01
C GLY A 24 43.69 -16.44 16.43
N GLY A 25 43.31 -16.78 15.21
CA GLY A 25 41.99 -16.46 14.69
C GLY A 25 40.95 -17.36 15.35
N LEU A 26 39.91 -16.76 15.92
CA LEU A 26 38.66 -17.48 16.14
C LEU A 26 38.20 -17.97 14.77
N VAL A 27 38.34 -19.27 14.53
CA VAL A 27 37.59 -19.95 13.49
C VAL A 27 36.14 -19.90 13.96
N ALA A 28 35.32 -19.10 13.29
CA ALA A 28 33.88 -19.30 13.32
C ALA A 28 33.63 -20.73 12.85
N VAL A 29 33.40 -21.63 13.80
CA VAL A 29 32.83 -22.93 13.51
C VAL A 29 31.42 -22.63 13.05
N GLY A 30 31.23 -22.51 11.74
CA GLY A 30 29.89 -22.61 11.17
C GLY A 30 29.30 -23.90 11.73
N ALA A 31 28.23 -23.76 12.51
CA ALA A 31 27.47 -24.90 12.96
C ALA A 31 26.98 -25.62 11.69
N GLN A 32 27.64 -26.70 11.33
CA GLN A 32 27.05 -27.64 10.38
C GLN A 32 25.72 -28.08 11.01
N PRO A 33 24.61 -28.08 10.28
CA PRO A 33 23.38 -28.67 10.78
C PRO A 33 23.73 -30.09 11.22
N ALA A 34 23.38 -30.44 12.46
CA ALA A 34 23.48 -31.81 12.93
C ALA A 34 22.83 -32.69 11.86
N ALA A 35 23.54 -33.73 11.39
CA ALA A 35 23.05 -34.59 10.32
C ALA A 35 21.61 -34.98 10.61
N ALA A 36 20.68 -34.49 9.77
CA ALA A 36 19.26 -34.80 9.89
C ALA A 36 19.12 -36.33 9.86
N ASP A 37 18.51 -36.88 10.90
CA ASP A 37 18.14 -38.28 10.89
C ASP A 37 17.04 -38.42 9.83
N ASP A 38 17.28 -39.18 8.76
CA ASP A 38 16.25 -39.42 7.72
C ASP A 38 15.10 -40.33 8.22
N ALA A 39 15.10 -40.68 9.51
CA ALA A 39 14.02 -41.42 10.14
C ALA A 39 12.69 -40.64 10.15
N VAL A 40 11.60 -41.33 9.81
CA VAL A 40 10.25 -40.77 9.88
C VAL A 40 9.95 -40.22 11.27
N GLY A 41 9.46 -38.98 11.31
CA GLY A 41 9.13 -38.24 12.53
C GLY A 41 10.32 -37.54 13.18
N SER A 42 11.54 -37.67 12.64
CA SER A 42 12.63 -36.78 13.01
C SER A 42 12.27 -35.34 12.65
N ALA A 43 12.80 -34.39 13.42
CA ALA A 43 12.57 -32.98 13.18
C ALA A 43 13.82 -32.14 13.40
N THR A 44 14.01 -31.15 12.54
CA THR A 44 15.10 -30.18 12.63
C THR A 44 14.50 -28.77 12.70
N LEU A 45 14.91 -27.99 13.70
CA LEU A 45 14.56 -26.57 13.80
C LEU A 45 15.52 -25.76 12.93
N VAL A 46 14.97 -24.97 12.02
CA VAL A 46 15.71 -24.07 11.13
C VAL A 46 15.25 -22.64 11.41
N PRO A 47 16.12 -21.77 11.94
CA PRO A 47 15.85 -20.33 11.99
C PRO A 47 15.74 -19.79 10.57
N ILE A 48 14.64 -19.10 10.26
CA ILE A 48 14.41 -18.48 8.95
C ILE A 48 14.69 -16.98 9.03
N GLN A 49 14.15 -16.31 10.05
CA GLN A 49 14.38 -14.89 10.31
C GLN A 49 14.49 -14.70 11.83
N ILE A 50 15.58 -14.09 12.32
CA ILE A 50 15.80 -13.86 13.76
C ILE A 50 16.17 -12.40 14.00
N THR A 51 15.20 -11.61 14.43
CA THR A 51 15.32 -10.16 14.56
C THR A 51 15.59 -9.68 15.99
N GLY A 52 15.66 -10.59 16.97
CA GLY A 52 15.95 -10.26 18.37
C GLY A 52 15.69 -11.42 19.32
N ASP A 53 15.78 -11.14 20.63
CA ASP A 53 15.50 -12.14 21.67
C ASP A 53 14.04 -12.66 21.53
N PRO A 54 13.80 -13.98 21.57
CA PRO A 54 12.45 -14.53 21.58
C PRO A 54 11.51 -13.93 22.64
N ALA A 55 12.02 -13.50 23.80
CA ALA A 55 11.22 -12.81 24.81
C ALA A 55 10.61 -11.49 24.31
N GLU A 56 11.25 -10.86 23.32
CA GLU A 56 10.91 -9.54 22.78
C GLU A 56 10.34 -9.59 21.36
N ARG A 57 10.24 -10.78 20.76
CA ARG A 57 9.72 -11.00 19.41
C ARG A 57 8.52 -11.93 19.40
N PHE A 58 7.59 -11.68 18.47
CA PHE A 58 6.57 -12.63 18.09
C PHE A 58 7.23 -13.85 17.44
N SER A 59 7.00 -15.05 17.94
CA SER A 59 7.56 -16.27 17.36
C SER A 59 6.54 -17.02 16.50
N LEU A 60 6.71 -16.95 15.18
CA LEU A 60 5.97 -17.73 14.19
C LEU A 60 6.73 -19.04 13.91
N VAL A 61 6.09 -20.17 14.17
CA VAL A 61 6.68 -21.49 13.94
C VAL A 61 5.92 -22.21 12.82
N ILE A 62 6.64 -22.51 11.73
CA ILE A 62 6.10 -23.16 10.54
C ILE A 62 6.47 -24.64 10.56
N LEU A 63 5.49 -25.54 10.43
CA LEU A 63 5.69 -26.98 10.45
C LEU A 63 5.36 -27.58 9.08
N GLY A 64 6.20 -28.49 8.57
CA GLY A 64 5.89 -29.26 7.36
C GLY A 64 5.26 -30.61 7.69
N ASP A 65 4.22 -31.02 6.95
CA ASP A 65 3.66 -32.39 6.99
C ASP A 65 3.48 -32.96 5.58
N GLY A 66 3.75 -34.26 5.42
CA GLY A 66 3.69 -34.94 4.13
C GLY A 66 4.90 -34.67 3.22
N TYR A 67 5.98 -34.07 3.73
CA TYR A 67 7.26 -33.94 3.02
C TYR A 67 8.18 -35.08 3.44
N THR A 68 8.58 -35.93 2.51
CA THR A 68 9.65 -36.91 2.76
C THR A 68 11.00 -36.19 2.92
N ALA A 69 12.04 -36.90 3.39
CA ALA A 69 13.38 -36.32 3.52
C ALA A 69 13.90 -35.70 2.20
N ALA A 70 13.55 -36.30 1.05
CA ALA A 70 13.91 -35.80 -0.27
C ALA A 70 13.11 -34.55 -0.70
N GLU A 71 11.99 -34.26 -0.04
CA GLU A 71 11.10 -33.14 -0.35
C GLU A 71 11.25 -31.97 0.65
N LEU A 72 12.12 -32.07 1.66
CA LEU A 72 12.43 -30.94 2.53
C LEU A 72 12.92 -29.68 1.78
N PRO A 73 13.68 -29.78 0.67
CA PRO A 73 13.95 -28.61 -0.16
C PRO A 73 12.69 -27.95 -0.73
N LYS A 74 11.68 -28.73 -1.13
CA LYS A 74 10.37 -28.22 -1.58
C LYS A 74 9.64 -27.50 -0.43
N PHE A 75 9.68 -28.07 0.78
CA PHE A 75 9.12 -27.41 1.96
C PHE A 75 9.75 -26.04 2.22
N ARG A 76 11.08 -25.92 2.11
CA ARG A 76 11.78 -24.63 2.27
C ARG A 76 11.35 -23.61 1.22
N GLU A 77 11.31 -23.99 -0.05
CA GLU A 77 10.83 -23.12 -1.14
C GLU A 77 9.40 -22.60 -0.86
N GLN A 78 8.52 -23.46 -0.36
CA GLN A 78 7.15 -23.08 -0.01
C GLN A 78 7.07 -22.23 1.26
N VAL A 79 7.96 -22.44 2.23
CA VAL A 79 8.10 -21.54 3.38
C VAL A 79 8.50 -20.15 2.92
N ASP A 80 9.49 -20.04 2.04
CA ASP A 80 9.97 -18.77 1.50
C ASP A 80 8.84 -18.05 0.72
N GLU A 81 8.13 -18.75 -0.19
CA GLU A 81 7.00 -18.19 -0.95
C GLU A 81 5.87 -17.66 -0.02
N HIS A 82 5.55 -18.43 1.02
CA HIS A 82 4.53 -18.05 2.00
C HIS A 82 4.94 -16.84 2.85
N LEU A 83 6.22 -16.76 3.25
CA LEU A 83 6.73 -15.65 4.05
C LEU A 83 6.83 -14.37 3.22
N GLU A 84 7.36 -14.44 2.00
CA GLU A 84 7.49 -13.26 1.13
C GLU A 84 6.11 -12.70 0.75
N THR A 85 5.13 -13.57 0.49
CA THR A 85 3.74 -13.12 0.32
C THR A 85 3.23 -12.44 1.59
N MET A 86 3.48 -13.00 2.77
CA MET A 86 3.07 -12.39 4.05
C MET A 86 3.74 -11.02 4.27
N TRP A 87 5.03 -10.88 3.95
CA TRP A 87 5.79 -9.63 4.08
C TRP A 87 5.42 -8.56 3.05
N SER A 88 4.64 -8.89 2.04
CA SER A 88 4.02 -7.90 1.13
C SER A 88 2.67 -7.39 1.63
N ILE A 89 2.12 -7.98 2.69
CA ILE A 89 0.79 -7.68 3.24
C ILE A 89 0.90 -6.84 4.50
N GLU A 90 0.11 -5.78 4.59
CA GLU A 90 0.01 -4.99 5.83
C GLU A 90 -0.91 -5.67 6.85
N PRO A 91 -0.58 -5.69 8.15
CA PRO A 91 0.54 -4.99 8.80
C PRO A 91 1.82 -5.83 8.96
N TYR A 92 1.87 -7.05 8.42
CA TYR A 92 3.04 -7.93 8.55
C TYR A 92 4.29 -7.29 7.94
N LYS A 93 4.15 -6.65 6.77
CA LYS A 93 5.19 -5.85 6.12
C LYS A 93 5.81 -4.84 7.09
N SER A 94 4.99 -3.94 7.60
CA SER A 94 5.38 -2.85 8.49
C SER A 94 5.94 -3.29 9.84
N TYR A 95 5.52 -4.45 10.33
CA TYR A 95 5.92 -4.98 11.64
C TYR A 95 6.88 -6.18 11.53
N ARG A 96 7.48 -6.45 10.36
CA ARG A 96 8.33 -7.63 10.12
C ARG A 96 9.46 -7.80 11.13
N ASN A 97 10.05 -6.69 11.59
CA ASN A 97 11.09 -6.68 12.63
C ASN A 97 10.61 -7.22 13.99
N SER A 98 9.30 -7.28 14.23
CA SER A 98 8.71 -7.84 15.45
C SER A 98 8.67 -9.37 15.42
N PHE A 99 9.04 -10.03 14.32
CA PHE A 99 8.92 -11.47 14.14
C PHE A 99 10.26 -12.19 14.18
N ASN A 100 10.32 -13.24 15.01
CA ASN A 100 11.22 -14.37 14.79
C ASN A 100 10.43 -15.47 14.08
N VAL A 101 11.00 -16.03 13.01
CA VAL A 101 10.43 -17.11 12.23
C VAL A 101 11.31 -18.34 12.29
N TYR A 102 10.69 -19.48 12.60
CA TYR A 102 11.34 -20.77 12.64
C TYR A 102 10.57 -21.77 11.78
N ALA A 103 11.26 -22.54 10.94
CA ALA A 103 10.72 -23.71 10.30
C ALA A 103 11.10 -24.96 11.10
N VAL A 104 10.18 -25.92 11.22
CA VAL A 104 10.45 -27.26 11.74
C VAL A 104 10.28 -28.23 10.59
N GLU A 105 11.40 -28.75 10.12
CA GLU A 105 11.48 -29.73 9.05
C GLU A 105 11.20 -31.11 9.61
N ILE A 106 10.00 -31.64 9.37
CA ILE A 106 9.58 -32.93 9.91
C ILE A 106 9.58 -33.96 8.78
N VAL A 107 10.38 -35.02 8.92
CA VAL A 107 10.47 -36.08 7.90
C VAL A 107 9.21 -36.94 7.93
N SER A 108 8.44 -36.93 6.85
CA SER A 108 7.29 -37.81 6.65
C SER A 108 7.69 -39.12 5.98
N GLY A 109 7.01 -40.22 6.33
CA GLY A 109 7.27 -41.54 5.74
C GLY A 109 6.71 -41.73 4.33
N GLU A 110 5.79 -40.85 3.94
CA GLU A 110 5.19 -40.81 2.61
C GLU A 110 4.94 -39.35 2.21
N SER A 111 4.94 -39.10 0.90
CA SER A 111 4.65 -37.80 0.31
C SER A 111 3.14 -37.55 0.28
N GLY A 112 2.71 -36.34 0.62
CA GLY A 112 1.30 -35.91 0.61
C GLY A 112 0.59 -36.07 1.96
N VAL A 113 -0.66 -35.61 2.03
CA VAL A 113 -1.53 -35.70 3.22
C VAL A 113 -2.80 -36.54 2.97
N SER A 114 -3.60 -36.79 4.02
CA SER A 114 -4.76 -37.68 3.93
C SER A 114 -5.96 -37.05 3.22
N CYS A 115 -6.67 -37.86 2.42
CA CYS A 115 -7.92 -37.47 1.74
C CYS A 115 -7.80 -36.19 0.90
N ASP A 116 -6.60 -36.00 0.35
CA ASP A 116 -6.25 -34.93 -0.58
C ASP A 116 -7.11 -35.04 -1.84
N ASP A 117 -7.68 -33.92 -2.29
CA ASP A 117 -8.73 -33.76 -3.31
C ASP A 117 -10.10 -34.47 -3.07
N SER A 118 -10.12 -35.67 -2.50
CA SER A 118 -11.34 -36.48 -2.35
C SER A 118 -11.36 -37.35 -1.08
N LEU A 119 -12.55 -37.83 -0.69
CA LEU A 119 -12.71 -38.72 0.48
C LEU A 119 -12.22 -40.16 0.24
N ASP A 120 -12.14 -40.57 -1.03
CA ASP A 120 -11.61 -41.86 -1.46
C ASP A 120 -10.10 -41.85 -1.74
N SER A 121 -9.48 -40.66 -1.77
CA SER A 121 -8.02 -40.51 -1.80
C SER A 121 -7.35 -41.15 -0.58
N PRO A 122 -6.07 -41.56 -0.71
CA PRO A 122 -5.37 -42.30 0.33
C PRO A 122 -5.37 -41.62 1.69
N ARG A 123 -5.50 -42.43 2.74
CA ARG A 123 -5.21 -42.01 4.12
C ARG A 123 -3.74 -42.27 4.38
N ARG A 124 -3.02 -41.21 4.72
CA ARG A 124 -1.57 -41.19 4.88
C ARG A 124 -1.21 -41.07 6.35
N ASP A 125 -0.18 -41.82 6.76
CA ASP A 125 0.29 -41.83 8.14
C ASP A 125 1.44 -40.82 8.32
N THR A 126 1.12 -39.53 8.19
CA THR A 126 2.10 -38.44 8.32
C THR A 126 2.32 -38.03 9.78
N PRO A 127 3.47 -37.44 10.15
CA PRO A 127 3.77 -37.04 11.53
C PRO A 127 2.70 -36.15 12.19
N LEU A 128 2.21 -35.11 11.50
CA LEU A 128 1.22 -34.18 12.07
C LEU A 128 -0.24 -34.60 11.84
N LYS A 129 -0.47 -35.69 11.10
CA LYS A 129 -1.80 -36.22 10.74
C LYS A 129 -2.65 -35.19 10.00
N MET A 130 -2.03 -34.40 9.11
CA MET A 130 -2.79 -33.45 8.31
C MET A 130 -3.74 -34.16 7.35
N ALA A 131 -4.93 -33.60 7.19
CA ALA A 131 -6.00 -34.19 6.40
C ALA A 131 -7.00 -33.14 5.93
N PHE A 132 -7.43 -33.23 4.68
CA PHE A 132 -8.58 -32.48 4.15
C PHE A 132 -9.89 -33.03 4.72
N TRP A 133 -11.02 -32.40 4.36
CA TRP A 133 -12.35 -32.81 4.79
C TRP A 133 -12.49 -32.86 6.33
N GLY A 134 -11.81 -31.97 7.06
CA GLY A 134 -11.89 -31.93 8.51
C GLY A 134 -11.40 -33.21 9.18
N GLY A 135 -10.40 -33.88 8.63
CA GLY A 135 -9.97 -35.20 9.10
C GLY A 135 -10.65 -36.37 8.37
N CYS A 136 -10.78 -36.28 7.04
CA CYS A 136 -11.43 -37.30 6.21
C CYS A 136 -12.91 -37.57 6.55
N SER A 137 -13.65 -36.53 6.93
CA SER A 137 -15.08 -36.61 7.27
C SER A 137 -15.99 -36.18 6.12
N ALA A 138 -16.92 -37.04 5.74
CA ALA A 138 -17.93 -36.73 4.73
C ALA A 138 -18.93 -35.62 5.14
N SER A 139 -18.95 -35.22 6.42
CA SER A 139 -19.79 -34.12 6.90
C SER A 139 -19.10 -32.76 6.85
N SER A 140 -17.85 -32.71 6.42
CA SER A 140 -17.05 -31.49 6.32
C SER A 140 -17.00 -30.97 4.88
N VAL A 141 -16.66 -29.70 4.73
CA VAL A 141 -16.26 -29.16 3.42
C VAL A 141 -14.85 -29.66 3.06
N GLN A 142 -14.61 -29.89 1.77
CA GLN A 142 -13.35 -30.44 1.23
C GLN A 142 -12.12 -29.63 1.65
N ARG A 143 -12.14 -28.33 1.41
CA ARG A 143 -11.05 -27.38 1.70
C ARG A 143 -10.63 -27.25 3.16
N LEU A 144 -11.39 -27.83 4.11
CA LEU A 144 -11.04 -27.76 5.53
C LEU A 144 -9.87 -28.71 5.81
N LEU A 145 -8.66 -28.16 5.74
CA LEU A 145 -7.42 -28.84 6.06
C LEU A 145 -7.17 -28.75 7.57
N THR A 146 -7.00 -29.87 8.25
CA THR A 146 -6.80 -29.89 9.70
C THR A 146 -5.47 -30.51 10.07
N VAL A 147 -5.01 -30.23 11.28
CA VAL A 147 -3.78 -30.78 11.87
C VAL A 147 -4.07 -31.32 13.27
N ASN A 148 -3.28 -32.29 13.73
CA ASN A 148 -3.34 -32.70 15.13
C ASN A 148 -2.65 -31.66 16.02
N ASN A 149 -3.44 -30.84 16.71
CA ASN A 149 -2.93 -29.75 17.55
C ASN A 149 -1.92 -30.20 18.63
N THR A 150 -2.12 -31.38 19.23
CA THR A 150 -1.22 -31.83 20.31
C THR A 150 0.16 -32.15 19.74
N ILE A 151 0.22 -32.85 18.60
CA ILE A 151 1.47 -33.21 17.96
C ILE A 151 2.14 -31.99 17.35
N ALA A 152 1.38 -31.12 16.67
CA ALA A 152 1.90 -29.86 16.14
C ALA A 152 2.58 -29.03 17.23
N ARG A 153 1.95 -28.91 18.41
CA ARG A 153 2.56 -28.20 19.54
C ARG A 153 3.84 -28.89 20.06
N GLN A 154 3.91 -30.21 20.05
CA GLN A 154 5.11 -30.95 20.47
C GLN A 154 6.30 -30.62 19.57
N TYR A 155 6.12 -30.65 18.25
CA TYR A 155 7.17 -30.26 17.30
C TYR A 155 7.51 -28.77 17.38
N ALA A 156 6.51 -27.90 17.50
CA ALA A 156 6.75 -26.46 17.60
C ALA A 156 7.57 -26.07 18.84
N ASN A 157 7.47 -26.82 19.95
CA ASN A 157 8.25 -26.58 21.16
C ASN A 157 9.77 -26.82 21.00
N LEU A 158 10.24 -27.23 19.81
CA LEU A 158 11.67 -27.16 19.48
C LEU A 158 12.16 -25.70 19.40
N ALA A 159 11.29 -24.77 19.01
CA ALA A 159 11.59 -23.34 19.01
C ALA A 159 11.66 -22.78 20.45
N PRO A 160 12.47 -21.73 20.70
CA PRO A 160 12.62 -21.15 22.03
C PRO A 160 11.34 -20.52 22.58
N LYS A 161 10.44 -20.05 21.70
CA LYS A 161 9.10 -19.53 22.02
C LYS A 161 8.16 -19.87 20.87
N VAL A 162 6.86 -20.01 21.19
CA VAL A 162 5.81 -20.32 20.21
C VAL A 162 4.60 -19.42 20.49
N ASP A 163 4.41 -18.38 19.69
CA ASP A 163 3.23 -17.51 19.75
C ASP A 163 2.16 -17.95 18.75
N GLN A 164 2.58 -18.39 17.55
CA GLN A 164 1.70 -18.85 16.47
C GLN A 164 2.32 -20.05 15.76
N ILE A 165 1.46 -21.01 15.38
CA ILE A 165 1.84 -22.16 14.56
C ILE A 165 1.14 -22.05 13.20
N LEU A 166 1.89 -22.25 12.13
CA LEU A 166 1.40 -22.47 10.77
C LEU A 166 1.85 -23.86 10.32
N ALA A 167 0.93 -24.75 9.96
CA ALA A 167 1.28 -26.06 9.39
C ALA A 167 1.02 -26.09 7.89
N LEU A 168 2.04 -26.43 7.11
CA LEU A 168 1.96 -26.56 5.65
C LEU A 168 1.86 -28.04 5.27
N ALA A 169 0.82 -28.40 4.53
CA ALA A 169 0.67 -29.73 3.94
C ALA A 169 1.34 -29.80 2.57
N ASN A 170 2.13 -30.85 2.30
CA ASN A 170 2.63 -31.11 0.94
C ASN A 170 1.49 -31.48 -0.01
N SER A 171 0.81 -30.48 -0.57
CA SER A 171 -0.34 -30.64 -1.46
C SER A 171 -0.52 -29.41 -2.33
N ASP A 172 -0.97 -29.63 -3.56
CA ASP A 172 -1.35 -28.57 -4.51
C ASP A 172 -2.87 -28.32 -4.51
N THR A 173 -3.64 -29.13 -3.77
CA THR A 173 -5.08 -28.92 -3.55
C THR A 173 -5.31 -27.70 -2.68
N TYR A 174 -6.25 -26.86 -3.09
CA TYR A 174 -6.67 -25.70 -2.30
C TYR A 174 -7.29 -26.13 -0.95
N GLY A 175 -6.70 -25.66 0.15
CA GLY A 175 -7.32 -25.77 1.47
C GLY A 175 -6.48 -25.18 2.58
N GLY A 176 -7.16 -24.89 3.68
CA GLY A 176 -6.63 -24.23 4.85
C GLY A 176 -7.65 -24.24 5.97
N ALA A 177 -7.20 -23.83 7.15
CA ALA A 177 -8.07 -23.59 8.30
C ALA A 177 -7.40 -22.70 9.33
N GLY A 178 -8.19 -21.80 9.89
CA GLY A 178 -7.87 -20.94 11.01
C GLY A 178 -8.60 -21.41 12.26
N GLY A 179 -7.87 -21.49 13.37
CA GLY A 179 -8.41 -21.93 14.66
C GLY A 179 -7.39 -21.67 15.76
N ALA A 180 -7.11 -22.67 16.59
CA ALA A 180 -5.99 -22.55 17.53
C ALA A 180 -4.64 -22.40 16.82
N TYR A 181 -4.49 -23.05 15.65
CA TYR A 181 -3.34 -22.96 14.75
C TYR A 181 -3.85 -22.69 13.33
N ALA A 182 -2.99 -22.09 12.51
CA ALA A 182 -3.26 -21.91 11.09
C ALA A 182 -2.74 -23.13 10.31
N THR A 183 -3.44 -23.49 9.24
CA THR A 183 -2.99 -24.52 8.29
C THR A 183 -3.21 -24.03 6.86
N ALA A 184 -2.34 -24.46 5.95
CA ALA A 184 -2.50 -24.23 4.53
C ALA A 184 -1.97 -25.44 3.76
N SER A 185 -2.42 -25.61 2.52
CA SER A 185 -1.64 -26.32 1.51
C SER A 185 -0.24 -25.70 1.40
N GLY A 186 0.69 -26.38 0.74
CA GLY A 186 2.02 -25.84 0.48
C GLY A 186 2.18 -25.34 -0.96
N GLY A 187 1.54 -26.01 -1.94
CA GLY A 187 1.84 -25.80 -3.36
C GLY A 187 0.68 -25.32 -4.23
N ASN A 188 -0.50 -25.07 -3.66
CA ASN A 188 -1.60 -24.48 -4.43
C ASN A 188 -1.26 -23.05 -4.88
N ALA A 189 -1.79 -22.61 -6.03
CA ALA A 189 -1.58 -21.24 -6.54
C ALA A 189 -1.96 -20.15 -5.51
N LEU A 190 -3.03 -20.36 -4.74
CA LEU A 190 -3.49 -19.41 -3.71
C LEU A 190 -2.85 -19.64 -2.34
N SER A 191 -1.96 -20.63 -2.21
CA SER A 191 -1.52 -21.18 -0.93
C SER A 191 -0.85 -20.15 -0.01
N ALA A 192 0.06 -19.36 -0.56
CA ALA A 192 0.76 -18.33 0.17
C ALA A 192 -0.19 -17.26 0.74
N LEU A 193 -1.32 -16.99 0.06
CA LEU A 193 -2.36 -16.07 0.48
C LEU A 193 -3.30 -16.66 1.54
N ILE A 194 -3.40 -17.99 1.64
CA ILE A 194 -4.17 -18.66 2.71
C ILE A 194 -3.53 -18.37 4.07
N SER A 195 -2.20 -18.41 4.18
CA SER A 195 -1.49 -18.24 5.45
C SER A 195 -1.85 -16.96 6.22
N PRO A 196 -1.77 -15.75 5.63
CA PRO A 196 -2.16 -14.52 6.32
C PRO A 196 -3.66 -14.46 6.63
N HIS A 197 -4.54 -15.04 5.79
CA HIS A 197 -5.98 -15.17 6.06
C HIS A 197 -6.24 -16.02 7.32
N GLU A 198 -5.64 -17.20 7.40
CA GLU A 198 -5.85 -18.12 8.53
C GLU A 198 -5.22 -17.60 9.84
N ILE A 199 -4.11 -16.85 9.74
CA ILE A 199 -3.55 -16.13 10.90
C ILE A 199 -4.47 -14.97 11.31
N GLY A 200 -5.19 -14.35 10.38
CA GLY A 200 -6.28 -13.41 10.67
C GLY A 200 -7.31 -13.99 11.63
N HIS A 201 -7.64 -15.27 11.50
CA HIS A 201 -8.48 -15.98 12.46
C HIS A 201 -7.73 -16.31 13.76
N SER A 202 -6.59 -16.99 13.70
CA SER A 202 -5.94 -17.56 14.89
C SER A 202 -5.30 -16.51 15.82
N LEU A 203 -4.77 -15.43 15.24
CA LEU A 203 -4.17 -14.31 15.97
C LEU A 203 -5.16 -13.15 16.11
N GLY A 204 -5.79 -12.75 15.00
CA GLY A 204 -6.67 -11.59 14.94
C GLY A 204 -8.01 -11.79 15.64
N GLY A 205 -8.53 -13.03 15.63
CA GLY A 205 -9.92 -13.31 15.97
C GLY A 205 -10.91 -12.74 14.95
N LEU A 206 -10.44 -12.43 13.74
CA LEU A 206 -11.27 -12.01 12.62
C LEU A 206 -12.20 -13.17 12.21
N GLN A 207 -13.34 -12.84 11.63
CA GLN A 207 -14.30 -13.80 11.08
C GLN A 207 -14.35 -13.67 9.56
N ASP A 208 -14.86 -14.71 8.90
CA ASP A 208 -15.01 -14.71 7.46
C ASP A 208 -16.02 -13.66 6.98
N GLU A 209 -15.63 -12.90 5.96
CA GLU A 209 -16.43 -11.88 5.30
C GLU A 209 -17.07 -12.36 3.99
N TYR A 210 -16.80 -13.61 3.60
CA TYR A 210 -17.49 -14.24 2.48
C TYR A 210 -18.92 -14.67 2.85
N ASP A 211 -19.77 -14.76 1.84
CA ASP A 211 -21.24 -14.79 1.94
C ASP A 211 -21.84 -16.17 1.67
N TYR A 212 -21.05 -17.22 1.86
CA TYR A 212 -21.43 -18.62 1.69
C TYR A 212 -20.71 -19.51 2.70
N TYR A 213 -21.32 -20.61 3.14
CA TYR A 213 -20.59 -21.64 3.91
C TYR A 213 -20.03 -22.71 2.96
N THR A 214 -20.91 -23.23 2.09
CA THR A 214 -20.58 -24.15 1.01
C THR A 214 -20.54 -23.37 -0.29
N ARG A 215 -19.48 -23.53 -1.09
CA ARG A 215 -19.35 -22.85 -2.39
C ARG A 215 -20.55 -23.20 -3.28
N GLY A 216 -20.99 -22.25 -4.10
CA GLY A 216 -22.15 -22.43 -4.97
C GLY A 216 -23.52 -22.35 -4.29
N VAL A 217 -23.57 -22.37 -2.95
CA VAL A 217 -24.83 -22.42 -2.20
C VAL A 217 -24.95 -21.20 -1.30
N THR A 218 -26.03 -20.44 -1.47
CA THR A 218 -26.36 -19.36 -0.53
C THR A 218 -26.86 -19.93 0.80
N THR A 219 -26.31 -19.43 1.91
CA THR A 219 -26.82 -19.71 3.26
C THR A 219 -28.09 -18.90 3.57
N GLY A 220 -28.41 -17.89 2.76
CA GLY A 220 -29.56 -17.01 2.91
C GLY A 220 -29.34 -15.86 3.90
N ASN A 221 -30.42 -15.47 4.59
CA ASN A 221 -30.46 -14.26 5.40
C ASN A 221 -30.03 -14.49 6.87
N TYR A 222 -29.13 -13.63 7.37
CA TYR A 222 -28.77 -13.61 8.79
C TYR A 222 -29.91 -13.03 9.65
N THR A 223 -30.43 -13.84 10.58
CA THR A 223 -31.53 -13.45 11.49
C THR A 223 -31.09 -13.24 12.95
N GLY A 224 -29.78 -13.36 13.22
CA GLY A 224 -29.24 -13.18 14.57
C GLY A 224 -29.25 -11.72 15.05
N GLY A 225 -28.78 -11.52 16.28
CA GLY A 225 -28.53 -10.19 16.85
C GLY A 225 -27.30 -9.51 16.25
N GLU A 226 -26.97 -8.31 16.75
CA GLU A 226 -25.75 -7.61 16.35
C GLU A 226 -24.51 -8.51 16.55
N PRO A 227 -23.71 -8.77 15.50
CA PRO A 227 -22.51 -9.59 15.62
C PRO A 227 -21.54 -9.04 16.66
N SER A 228 -20.87 -9.92 17.41
CA SER A 228 -19.79 -9.52 18.32
C SER A 228 -18.50 -9.17 17.58
N SER A 229 -18.35 -9.64 16.34
CA SER A 229 -17.18 -9.36 15.51
C SER A 229 -17.03 -7.87 15.22
N ALA A 230 -15.80 -7.39 15.10
CA ALA A 230 -15.51 -5.97 14.89
C ALA A 230 -15.85 -5.49 13.47
N HIS A 231 -15.67 -6.37 12.47
CA HIS A 231 -15.90 -6.12 11.03
C HIS A 231 -17.20 -6.73 10.48
N HIS A 232 -18.20 -6.98 11.34
CA HIS A 232 -19.55 -7.34 10.91
C HIS A 232 -20.60 -6.56 11.70
N THR A 233 -21.68 -6.12 11.05
CA THR A 233 -22.75 -5.35 11.71
C THR A 233 -24.12 -5.58 11.09
N LYS A 234 -25.19 -5.23 11.81
CA LYS A 234 -26.55 -5.02 11.27
C LYS A 234 -26.93 -3.54 11.18
N LEU A 235 -26.03 -2.65 11.60
CA LEU A 235 -26.26 -1.22 11.63
C LEU A 235 -26.06 -0.60 10.24
N THR A 236 -26.83 0.44 9.93
CA THR A 236 -26.54 1.29 8.77
C THR A 236 -25.30 2.15 9.03
N VAL A 237 -24.71 2.71 7.96
CA VAL A 237 -23.60 3.68 8.04
C VAL A 237 -23.95 4.85 8.99
N ASP A 238 -25.16 5.42 8.85
CA ASP A 238 -25.63 6.51 9.72
C ASP A 238 -25.76 6.08 11.18
N GLN A 239 -26.22 4.85 11.44
CA GLN A 239 -26.34 4.33 12.80
C GLN A 239 -24.97 4.10 13.44
N MET A 240 -23.99 3.54 12.70
CA MET A 240 -22.62 3.39 13.18
C MET A 240 -21.99 4.75 13.51
N ALA A 241 -22.14 5.72 12.61
CA ALA A 241 -21.63 7.08 12.81
C ALA A 241 -22.28 7.78 14.01
N ALA A 242 -23.61 7.71 14.14
CA ALA A 242 -24.34 8.34 15.24
C ALA A 242 -24.04 7.70 16.60
N GLN A 243 -23.81 6.39 16.64
CA GLN A 243 -23.53 5.64 17.88
C GLN A 243 -22.03 5.56 18.20
N GLN A 244 -21.15 5.91 17.25
CA GLN A 244 -19.70 5.77 17.34
C GLN A 244 -19.25 4.34 17.67
N VAL A 245 -19.84 3.36 16.99
CA VAL A 245 -19.56 1.91 17.16
C VAL A 245 -18.99 1.29 15.89
N LYS A 246 -18.41 0.09 16.02
CA LYS A 246 -17.80 -0.66 14.90
C LYS A 246 -16.72 0.18 14.22
N TRP A 247 -16.68 0.20 12.89
CA TRP A 247 -15.66 0.88 12.09
C TRP A 247 -16.05 2.30 11.69
N TRP A 248 -16.89 2.99 12.48
CA TRP A 248 -17.35 4.35 12.14
C TRP A 248 -16.21 5.35 11.83
N ARG A 249 -15.02 5.16 12.42
CA ARG A 249 -13.81 5.99 12.21
C ARG A 249 -13.18 5.80 10.83
N TRP A 250 -13.52 4.73 10.14
CA TRP A 250 -12.99 4.38 8.82
C TRP A 250 -13.98 4.69 7.70
N LEU A 251 -15.24 5.01 8.00
CA LEU A 251 -16.27 5.28 6.99
C LEU A 251 -15.85 6.38 6.01
N GLY A 252 -15.95 6.09 4.70
CA GLY A 252 -15.61 7.00 3.61
C GLY A 252 -14.13 6.98 3.19
N GLU A 253 -13.27 6.24 3.89
CA GLU A 253 -11.87 6.11 3.50
C GLU A 253 -11.70 5.21 2.27
N PRO A 254 -10.82 5.56 1.31
CA PRO A 254 -10.41 4.64 0.26
C PRO A 254 -9.83 3.36 0.85
N SER A 255 -10.39 2.19 0.51
CA SER A 255 -9.88 0.92 1.00
C SER A 255 -8.64 0.50 0.22
N GLU A 256 -7.62 -0.01 0.92
CA GLU A 256 -6.43 -0.57 0.26
C GLU A 256 -6.74 -1.81 -0.57
N SER A 257 -7.82 -2.51 -0.21
CA SER A 257 -8.37 -3.63 -0.97
C SER A 257 -9.29 -3.18 -2.11
N GLY A 258 -9.51 -1.88 -2.30
CA GLY A 258 -10.33 -1.32 -3.37
C GLY A 258 -11.66 -0.71 -2.92
N GLY A 259 -12.08 0.34 -3.62
CA GLY A 259 -13.29 1.10 -3.28
C GLY A 259 -13.14 1.95 -2.02
N VAL A 260 -14.22 2.11 -1.25
CA VAL A 260 -14.24 2.87 0.01
C VAL A 260 -14.80 2.04 1.15
N ILE A 261 -14.37 2.30 2.38
CA ILE A 261 -14.95 1.71 3.58
C ILE A 261 -16.37 2.23 3.79
N GLY A 262 -17.31 1.30 3.93
CA GLY A 262 -18.74 1.55 4.02
C GLY A 262 -19.45 0.41 4.74
N ALA A 263 -20.63 0.03 4.25
CA ALA A 263 -21.35 -1.16 4.72
C ALA A 263 -21.81 -1.97 3.51
N TYR A 264 -21.14 -3.09 3.25
CA TYR A 264 -21.41 -3.96 2.11
C TYR A 264 -22.13 -5.21 2.58
N GLU A 265 -23.31 -5.49 2.01
CA GLU A 265 -24.12 -6.62 2.44
C GLU A 265 -23.42 -7.96 2.12
N GLY A 266 -23.59 -8.93 3.01
CA GLY A 266 -23.00 -10.26 2.95
C GLY A 266 -21.72 -10.39 3.81
N GLY A 267 -21.63 -11.49 4.55
CA GLY A 267 -20.55 -11.81 5.48
C GLY A 267 -21.00 -12.87 6.49
N MET A 268 -20.09 -13.38 7.32
CA MET A 268 -20.36 -14.48 8.26
C MET A 268 -21.07 -15.68 7.60
N TYR A 269 -20.74 -15.97 6.33
CA TYR A 269 -21.37 -17.00 5.50
C TYR A 269 -22.80 -16.72 5.03
N TYR A 270 -23.41 -15.59 5.37
CA TYR A 270 -24.78 -15.21 4.95
C TYR A 270 -24.74 -14.21 3.80
N SER A 271 -25.68 -14.33 2.86
CA SER A 271 -25.77 -13.47 1.68
C SER A 271 -26.48 -12.15 1.96
N THR A 272 -27.36 -12.10 2.96
CA THR A 272 -28.13 -10.89 3.31
C THR A 272 -28.29 -10.71 4.82
N GLY A 273 -28.63 -9.50 5.26
CA GLY A 273 -28.98 -9.20 6.66
C GLY A 273 -27.81 -8.98 7.61
N VAL A 274 -26.58 -8.97 7.10
CA VAL A 274 -25.34 -8.61 7.79
C VAL A 274 -24.41 -7.89 6.81
N TRP A 275 -23.64 -6.92 7.30
CA TRP A 275 -22.76 -6.09 6.50
C TRP A 275 -21.32 -6.16 6.99
N ARG A 276 -20.38 -6.07 6.06
CA ARG A 276 -18.93 -5.99 6.26
C ARG A 276 -18.40 -4.60 5.83
N PRO A 277 -17.17 -4.19 6.22
CA PRO A 277 -16.71 -2.82 6.02
C PRO A 277 -16.31 -2.49 4.58
N SER A 278 -15.91 -3.46 3.78
CA SER A 278 -15.26 -3.24 2.48
C SER A 278 -15.87 -4.10 1.37
N ARG A 279 -15.68 -3.70 0.11
CA ARG A 279 -16.08 -4.54 -1.03
C ARG A 279 -15.22 -5.80 -1.06
N HIS A 280 -13.91 -5.61 -0.91
CA HIS A 280 -12.85 -6.61 -0.91
C HIS A 280 -12.06 -6.54 0.39
N SER A 281 -11.59 -7.69 0.84
CA SER A 281 -10.74 -7.86 2.02
C SER A 281 -10.15 -9.26 1.92
N MET A 282 -8.97 -9.46 2.49
CA MET A 282 -8.36 -10.78 2.66
C MET A 282 -9.28 -11.76 3.39
N MET A 283 -10.13 -11.26 4.30
CA MET A 283 -11.12 -12.07 5.02
C MET A 283 -12.33 -12.45 4.16
N LYS A 284 -12.44 -11.91 2.94
CA LYS A 284 -13.50 -12.21 1.97
C LYS A 284 -12.95 -13.02 0.78
N THR A 285 -11.92 -12.48 0.14
CA THR A 285 -11.38 -12.94 -1.13
C THR A 285 -9.86 -12.90 -1.05
N LEU A 286 -9.23 -14.06 -1.20
CA LEU A 286 -7.77 -14.14 -1.27
C LEU A 286 -7.24 -13.31 -2.46
N GLY A 287 -6.06 -12.74 -2.27
CA GLY A 287 -5.38 -11.91 -3.26
C GLY A 287 -5.42 -10.42 -2.94
N TYR A 288 -6.41 -9.93 -2.19
CA TYR A 288 -6.44 -8.56 -1.69
C TYR A 288 -5.76 -8.42 -0.32
N GLN A 289 -5.37 -7.20 0.04
CA GLN A 289 -4.92 -6.83 1.38
C GLN A 289 -6.02 -7.06 2.44
N PHE A 290 -5.70 -6.91 3.73
CA PHE A 290 -6.77 -6.65 4.70
C PHE A 290 -7.42 -5.30 4.38
N ASP A 291 -8.73 -5.17 4.61
CA ASP A 291 -9.27 -3.82 4.76
C ASP A 291 -8.78 -3.18 6.07
N GLN A 292 -8.97 -1.88 6.18
CA GLN A 292 -8.49 -1.09 7.31
C GLN A 292 -8.99 -1.58 8.68
N VAL A 293 -10.19 -2.16 8.76
CA VAL A 293 -10.75 -2.66 10.02
C VAL A 293 -10.03 -3.94 10.43
N GLY A 294 -9.85 -4.87 9.48
CA GLY A 294 -9.04 -6.07 9.69
C GLY A 294 -7.60 -5.72 10.05
N ARG A 295 -6.98 -4.80 9.30
CA ARG A 295 -5.60 -4.35 9.53
C ARG A 295 -5.43 -3.73 10.90
N GLU A 296 -6.30 -2.83 11.33
CA GLU A 296 -6.25 -2.20 12.65
C GLU A 296 -6.18 -3.24 13.79
N ILE A 297 -7.02 -4.26 13.70
CA ILE A 297 -7.07 -5.35 14.68
C ILE A 297 -5.78 -6.17 14.61
N MET A 298 -5.32 -6.52 13.40
CA MET A 298 -4.09 -7.29 13.22
C MET A 298 -2.87 -6.54 13.74
N THR A 299 -2.77 -5.23 13.50
CA THR A 299 -1.67 -4.39 14.00
C THR A 299 -1.63 -4.46 15.52
N GLU A 300 -2.76 -4.23 16.20
CA GLU A 300 -2.81 -4.32 17.66
C GLU A 300 -2.49 -5.72 18.18
N ARG A 301 -2.95 -6.77 17.49
CA ARG A 301 -2.72 -8.15 17.91
C ARG A 301 -1.27 -8.56 17.79
N ILE A 302 -0.57 -8.14 16.74
CA ILE A 302 0.88 -8.33 16.60
C ILE A 302 1.61 -7.55 17.68
N SER A 303 1.33 -6.24 17.83
CA SER A 303 1.97 -5.41 18.86
C SER A 303 1.70 -5.92 20.28
N SER A 304 0.57 -6.60 20.54
CA SER A 304 0.27 -7.18 21.85
C SER A 304 1.14 -8.37 22.27
N LYS A 305 1.95 -8.91 21.35
CA LYS A 305 2.83 -10.06 21.58
C LYS A 305 4.28 -9.69 21.80
N VAL A 306 4.61 -8.41 21.60
CA VAL A 306 5.94 -7.85 21.76
C VAL A 306 5.91 -6.68 22.76
N PRO A 307 6.98 -6.46 23.52
CA PRO A 307 7.06 -5.29 24.39
C PRO A 307 7.25 -4.01 23.56
N LEU A 308 6.37 -3.02 23.75
CA LEU A 308 6.56 -1.67 23.16
C LEU A 308 7.82 -0.98 23.68
N VAL A 309 8.18 -1.25 24.94
CA VAL A 309 9.37 -0.74 25.63
C VAL A 309 10.11 -1.94 26.23
N PRO A 310 11.03 -2.57 25.47
CA PRO A 310 11.79 -3.75 25.92
C PRO A 310 12.64 -3.46 27.16
N ALA A 311 13.34 -2.33 27.16
CA ALA A 311 14.17 -1.88 28.28
C ALA A 311 14.07 -0.36 28.49
N SER A 312 14.40 0.08 29.70
CA SER A 312 14.52 1.49 30.07
C SER A 312 15.43 1.64 31.29
N THR A 313 15.81 2.87 31.62
CA THR A 313 16.30 3.18 32.97
C THR A 313 15.33 2.62 34.01
N PRO A 314 15.78 1.87 35.03
CA PRO A 314 14.89 1.33 36.06
C PRO A 314 14.08 2.45 36.73
N GLU A 315 12.77 2.25 36.85
CA GLU A 315 11.89 3.21 37.54
C GLU A 315 12.26 3.33 39.02
N GLY A 316 12.21 4.55 39.55
CA GLY A 316 12.61 4.84 40.93
C GLY A 316 13.27 6.20 41.09
N THR A 317 14.06 6.34 42.15
CA THR A 317 14.85 7.55 42.39
C THR A 317 16.15 7.50 41.61
N VAL A 318 16.41 8.54 40.82
CA VAL A 318 17.60 8.68 39.95
C VAL A 318 18.46 9.85 40.40
N ALA A 319 19.75 9.86 40.04
CA ALA A 319 20.60 11.01 40.31
C ALA A 319 20.16 12.25 39.51
N ARG A 320 20.42 13.46 40.04
CA ARG A 320 19.96 14.72 39.43
C ARG A 320 20.69 15.09 38.12
N ASP A 321 21.80 14.43 37.85
CA ASP A 321 22.66 14.56 36.68
C ASP A 321 22.70 13.25 35.86
N ALA A 322 21.72 12.36 36.05
CA ALA A 322 21.59 11.15 35.26
C ALA A 322 21.01 11.41 33.86
N VAL A 323 21.37 10.54 32.92
CA VAL A 323 20.72 10.40 31.63
C VAL A 323 19.68 9.29 31.74
N LEU A 324 18.41 9.66 31.58
CA LEU A 324 17.32 8.70 31.47
C LEU A 324 17.21 8.23 30.03
N TRP A 325 16.83 6.97 29.83
CA TRP A 325 16.72 6.37 28.51
C TRP A 325 15.58 5.36 28.43
N VAL A 326 15.05 5.19 27.22
CA VAL A 326 14.08 4.15 26.86
C VAL A 326 14.52 3.49 25.55
N GLU A 327 14.34 2.18 25.46
CA GLU A 327 14.40 1.43 24.21
C GLU A 327 12.96 1.13 23.77
N THR A 328 12.71 1.10 22.47
CA THR A 328 11.36 0.94 21.92
C THR A 328 11.32 -0.21 20.93
N SER A 329 10.15 -0.78 20.67
CA SER A 329 9.99 -1.66 19.50
C SER A 329 10.37 -0.93 18.19
N HIS A 330 10.84 -1.67 17.18
CA HIS A 330 11.34 -1.10 15.93
C HIS A 330 10.54 -1.58 14.69
N PRO A 331 9.30 -1.11 14.47
CA PRO A 331 8.61 -1.33 13.20
C PRO A 331 9.45 -0.75 12.04
N VAL A 332 9.36 -1.36 10.86
CA VAL A 332 10.29 -1.02 9.76
C VAL A 332 9.96 0.28 9.06
N TYR A 333 8.72 0.78 9.15
CA TYR A 333 8.28 1.92 8.34
C TYR A 333 8.19 3.24 9.13
N HIS A 334 8.16 3.19 10.46
CA HIS A 334 8.09 4.39 11.32
C HIS A 334 8.87 4.24 12.61
N GLU A 335 9.16 5.38 13.23
CA GLU A 335 9.71 5.45 14.58
C GLU A 335 8.58 5.44 15.62
N ILE A 336 8.77 4.75 16.74
CA ILE A 336 7.89 4.88 17.92
C ILE A 336 8.08 6.28 18.53
N ASP A 337 6.97 6.94 18.85
CA ASP A 337 6.96 8.29 19.42
C ASP A 337 7.29 8.24 20.92
N VAL A 338 8.24 9.07 21.35
CA VAL A 338 8.64 9.24 22.75
C VAL A 338 8.54 10.72 23.09
N THR A 339 7.76 11.02 24.13
CA THR A 339 7.61 12.37 24.67
C THR A 339 8.00 12.39 26.14
N TRP A 340 8.72 13.42 26.55
CA TRP A 340 9.21 13.59 27.92
C TRP A 340 8.47 14.72 28.62
N SER A 341 8.25 14.59 29.92
CA SER A 341 7.69 15.65 30.77
C SER A 341 8.32 15.67 32.15
N VAL A 342 8.41 16.86 32.75
CA VAL A 342 8.83 17.08 34.14
C VAL A 342 7.68 17.72 34.89
N ASN A 343 7.22 17.08 35.97
CA ASN A 343 6.04 17.48 36.75
C ASN A 343 4.77 17.69 35.90
N GLY A 344 4.65 16.93 34.80
CA GLY A 344 3.54 17.02 33.84
C GLY A 344 3.68 18.12 32.79
N GLU A 345 4.75 18.92 32.82
CA GLU A 345 5.07 19.90 31.78
C GLU A 345 5.98 19.25 30.73
N ALA A 346 5.59 19.32 29.45
CA ALA A 346 6.33 18.70 28.36
C ALA A 346 7.73 19.32 28.20
N VAL A 347 8.74 18.48 27.98
CA VAL A 347 10.10 18.90 27.62
C VAL A 347 10.25 18.76 26.11
N ASP A 348 10.50 19.87 25.43
CA ASP A 348 10.81 19.85 24.00
C ASP A 348 12.31 19.61 23.79
N LEU A 349 12.65 18.38 23.39
CA LEU A 349 14.01 17.98 23.06
C LEU A 349 14.29 18.08 21.55
N GLY A 350 13.26 18.29 20.72
CA GLY A 350 13.34 18.14 19.28
C GLY A 350 13.63 16.70 18.82
N GLY A 351 13.15 16.30 17.64
CA GLY A 351 13.64 15.09 16.97
C GLY A 351 13.28 13.73 17.60
N ASN A 352 12.24 13.61 18.44
CA ASN A 352 11.79 12.33 19.03
C ASN A 352 12.92 11.57 19.77
N GLN A 353 13.47 12.17 20.82
CA GLN A 353 14.63 11.63 21.54
C GLN A 353 14.26 10.51 22.52
N ARG A 354 15.15 9.51 22.62
CA ARG A 354 15.01 8.32 23.48
C ARG A 354 15.78 8.45 24.79
N ASN A 355 16.51 9.55 24.92
CA ASN A 355 17.30 9.90 26.08
C ASN A 355 16.87 11.27 26.60
N LEU A 356 17.02 11.47 27.91
CA LEU A 356 16.83 12.74 28.58
C LEU A 356 17.97 12.98 29.55
N ASP A 357 18.85 13.93 29.22
CA ASP A 357 19.93 14.37 30.10
C ASP A 357 19.41 15.36 31.15
N LEU A 358 19.28 14.90 32.39
CA LEU A 358 18.77 15.73 33.49
C LEU A 358 19.73 16.86 33.88
N ALA A 359 21.03 16.73 33.60
CA ALA A 359 22.01 17.77 33.90
C ALA A 359 21.75 19.06 33.09
N THR A 360 21.05 18.94 31.95
CA THR A 360 20.71 20.08 31.08
C THR A 360 19.44 20.83 31.51
N LEU A 361 18.65 20.27 32.43
CA LEU A 361 17.28 20.73 32.72
C LEU A 361 17.11 21.45 34.07
N ASP A 362 18.16 21.55 34.90
CA ASP A 362 18.14 22.16 36.26
C ASP A 362 16.91 21.72 37.10
N VAL A 363 16.64 20.41 37.10
CA VAL A 363 15.44 19.84 37.73
C VAL A 363 15.64 19.71 39.23
N ALA A 364 14.70 20.23 40.03
CA ALA A 364 14.73 20.11 41.48
C ALA A 364 14.51 18.66 41.94
N ALA A 365 15.18 18.27 43.04
CA ALA A 365 14.92 16.99 43.69
C ALA A 365 13.46 16.88 44.15
N GLY A 366 12.91 15.68 44.01
CA GLY A 366 11.48 15.39 44.19
C GLY A 366 10.62 15.62 42.95
N ALA A 367 11.16 16.20 41.87
CA ALA A 367 10.43 16.31 40.61
C ALA A 367 10.18 14.93 40.00
N THR A 368 9.04 14.79 39.34
CA THR A 368 8.65 13.58 38.62
C THR A 368 8.98 13.75 37.14
N VAL A 369 9.75 12.82 36.58
CA VAL A 369 10.03 12.77 35.14
C VAL A 369 9.24 11.62 34.55
N THR A 370 8.53 11.87 33.45
CA THR A 370 7.73 10.85 32.77
C THR A 370 8.07 10.81 31.28
N ALA A 371 8.41 9.62 30.78
CA ALA A 371 8.41 9.32 29.35
C ALA A 371 7.06 8.69 28.97
N THR A 372 6.42 9.18 27.91
CA THR A 372 5.24 8.57 27.27
C THR A 372 5.64 8.06 25.90
N ILE A 373 5.49 6.75 25.71
CA ILE A 373 5.89 6.01 24.52
C ILE A 373 4.62 5.57 23.80
N VAL A 374 4.49 5.91 22.52
CA VAL A 374 3.29 5.65 21.72
C VAL A 374 3.68 5.08 20.36
N ASP A 375 3.18 3.89 20.02
CA ASP A 375 3.11 3.47 18.63
C ASP A 375 2.03 4.31 17.94
N ASN A 376 2.48 5.28 17.15
CA ASN A 376 1.58 6.23 16.51
C ASN A 376 1.11 5.84 15.11
N THR A 377 1.27 4.56 14.75
CA THR A 377 0.84 3.98 13.46
C THR A 377 -0.52 4.49 12.98
N GLU A 378 -0.62 4.95 11.74
CA GLU A 378 -1.92 5.35 11.18
C GLU A 378 -2.89 4.16 11.02
N PHE A 379 -2.40 2.93 11.13
CA PHE A 379 -3.21 1.71 11.05
C PHE A 379 -4.15 1.53 12.23
N VAL A 380 -3.93 2.22 13.35
CA VAL A 380 -4.80 2.16 14.54
C VAL A 380 -5.42 3.53 14.80
N ARG A 381 -6.72 3.66 14.61
CA ARG A 381 -7.51 4.88 14.85
C ARG A 381 -8.39 4.81 16.09
N ASP A 382 -8.72 3.62 16.58
CA ASP A 382 -9.49 3.47 17.80
C ASP A 382 -8.65 3.86 19.02
N PRO A 383 -9.00 4.95 19.75
CA PRO A 383 -8.27 5.36 20.94
C PRO A 383 -8.27 4.28 22.03
N ALA A 384 -9.28 3.41 22.07
CA ALA A 384 -9.33 2.31 23.03
C ALA A 384 -8.29 1.21 22.71
N LEU A 385 -7.98 0.98 21.43
CA LEU A 385 -6.86 0.13 21.03
C LEU A 385 -5.54 0.85 21.27
N ARG A 386 -5.44 2.13 20.91
CA ARG A 386 -4.23 2.93 21.10
C ARG A 386 -3.80 3.06 22.56
N ALA A 387 -4.76 3.14 23.48
CA ALA A 387 -4.49 3.26 24.91
C ALA A 387 -4.03 1.95 25.59
N ARG A 388 -4.02 0.81 24.88
CA ARG A 388 -3.53 -0.46 25.43
C ARG A 388 -2.02 -0.40 25.64
N ALA A 389 -1.52 -1.18 26.60
CA ALA A 389 -0.08 -1.27 26.89
C ALA A 389 0.77 -1.77 25.71
N SER A 390 0.15 -2.41 24.71
CA SER A 390 0.79 -2.79 23.45
C SER A 390 1.14 -1.60 22.55
N MET A 391 0.44 -0.47 22.72
CA MET A 391 0.55 0.70 21.84
C MET A 391 0.89 1.98 22.58
N THR A 392 0.58 2.09 23.88
CA THR A 392 0.96 3.23 24.72
C THR A 392 1.49 2.74 26.06
N GLN A 393 2.67 3.20 26.46
CA GLN A 393 3.23 2.97 27.80
C GLN A 393 3.82 4.25 28.38
N THR A 394 3.92 4.29 29.70
CA THR A 394 4.65 5.34 30.42
C THR A 394 5.76 4.73 31.27
N ARG A 395 6.83 5.49 31.49
CA ARG A 395 7.86 5.24 32.50
C ARG A 395 8.05 6.48 33.35
N THR A 396 8.21 6.30 34.65
CA THR A 396 8.27 7.40 35.61
C THR A 396 9.45 7.25 36.58
N TRP A 397 10.18 8.35 36.76
CA TRP A 397 11.30 8.47 37.68
C TRP A 397 11.11 9.67 38.61
N THR A 398 11.70 9.60 39.80
CA THR A 398 11.78 10.74 40.73
C THR A 398 13.22 11.24 40.78
N VAL A 399 13.43 12.53 40.55
CA VAL A 399 14.76 13.13 40.64
C VAL A 399 15.20 13.15 42.10
N GLY A 400 16.35 12.55 42.41
CA GLY A 400 16.93 12.49 43.74
C GLY A 400 17.86 13.66 44.06
N ASP A 401 18.41 13.64 45.28
CA ASP A 401 19.37 14.65 45.73
C ASP A 401 20.83 14.32 45.42
N THR A 402 21.11 13.09 44.99
CA THR A 402 22.47 12.61 44.72
C THR A 402 22.93 12.98 43.31
N THR A 403 24.23 13.12 43.14
CA THR A 403 24.89 13.18 41.83
C THR A 403 25.56 11.84 41.52
N LEU A 404 25.79 11.57 40.24
CA LEU A 404 26.56 10.42 39.80
C LEU A 404 28.02 10.49 40.29
N PRO A 405 28.69 9.33 40.45
CA PRO A 405 30.14 9.31 40.65
C PRO A 405 30.86 9.85 39.41
N GLU A 406 32.16 10.14 39.55
CA GLU A 406 33.01 10.52 38.42
C GLU A 406 32.93 9.46 37.31
N ALA A 407 32.73 9.93 36.07
CA ALA A 407 32.56 9.07 34.92
C ALA A 407 33.80 8.20 34.70
N THR A 408 33.57 6.94 34.33
CA THR A 408 34.63 6.03 33.91
C THR A 408 34.40 5.60 32.46
N PRO A 409 35.47 5.24 31.72
CA PRO A 409 35.34 4.76 30.35
C PRO A 409 34.38 3.57 30.26
N SER A 410 33.39 3.67 29.38
CA SER A 410 32.55 2.53 28.99
C SER A 410 33.02 2.05 27.64
N THR A 411 33.17 0.73 27.45
CA THR A 411 33.44 0.20 26.10
C THR A 411 32.17 0.39 25.27
N PRO A 412 32.20 1.07 24.11
CA PRO A 412 31.01 1.22 23.27
C PRO A 412 30.50 -0.12 22.77
N GLU A 413 29.19 -0.36 22.85
CA GLU A 413 28.55 -1.60 22.45
C GLU A 413 27.28 -1.31 21.63
N ILE A 414 27.00 -2.18 20.65
CA ILE A 414 25.70 -2.28 19.99
C ILE A 414 25.01 -3.49 20.61
N THR A 415 23.99 -3.25 21.42
CA THR A 415 23.27 -4.27 22.18
C THR A 415 22.18 -4.95 21.34
N GLU A 416 21.61 -4.22 20.38
CA GLU A 416 20.67 -4.72 19.38
C GLU A 416 20.76 -3.87 18.12
N ALA A 417 20.36 -4.41 16.96
CA ALA A 417 20.36 -3.69 15.70
C ALA A 417 19.41 -4.34 14.69
N THR A 418 19.03 -3.60 13.65
CA THR A 418 18.44 -4.22 12.45
C THR A 418 19.35 -5.35 11.95
N THR A 419 18.76 -6.46 11.53
CA THR A 419 19.52 -7.63 11.06
C THR A 419 20.26 -7.35 9.75
N THR A 420 21.19 -8.25 9.39
CA THR A 420 21.99 -8.18 8.14
C THR A 420 21.89 -9.45 7.30
N ASP A 421 20.93 -10.31 7.65
CA ASP A 421 20.58 -11.53 6.91
C ASP A 421 19.96 -11.20 5.54
N HIS A 422 19.28 -10.06 5.43
CA HIS A 422 18.71 -9.53 4.18
C HIS A 422 19.07 -8.06 3.99
N ALA A 423 19.00 -7.60 2.73
CA ALA A 423 19.12 -6.17 2.44
C ALA A 423 17.90 -5.42 2.99
N ALA A 424 18.13 -4.26 3.59
CA ALA A 424 17.04 -3.38 4.01
C ALA A 424 16.45 -2.64 2.80
N GLY A 425 15.16 -2.34 2.83
CA GLY A 425 14.50 -1.55 1.79
C GLY A 425 14.81 -0.07 1.93
N SER A 426 14.71 0.67 0.83
CA SER A 426 14.94 2.12 0.80
C SER A 426 13.98 2.95 1.66
N SER A 427 12.84 2.36 2.05
CA SER A 427 11.85 2.98 2.94
C SER A 427 12.00 2.57 4.41
N ASP A 428 12.95 1.70 4.74
CA ASP A 428 13.07 1.15 6.10
C ASP A 428 13.62 2.16 7.11
N VAL A 429 13.37 1.90 8.38
CA VAL A 429 14.02 2.51 9.53
C VAL A 429 15.06 1.55 10.08
N LEU A 430 16.34 1.85 9.80
CA LEU A 430 17.44 1.13 10.43
C LEU A 430 17.62 1.58 11.88
N TYR A 431 18.08 0.70 12.76
CA TYR A 431 18.35 1.05 14.15
C TYR A 431 19.58 0.35 14.74
N VAL A 432 20.13 0.98 15.79
CA VAL A 432 21.09 0.41 16.74
C VAL A 432 20.71 0.78 18.16
N GLU A 433 20.62 -0.20 19.03
CA GLU A 433 20.58 -0.01 20.47
C GLU A 433 21.99 -0.06 21.03
N THR A 434 22.27 0.76 22.05
CA THR A 434 23.62 0.96 22.59
C THR A 434 23.65 0.62 24.07
N ASN A 435 24.84 0.41 24.63
CA ASN A 435 24.97 0.45 26.08
C ASN A 435 24.67 1.85 26.65
N HIS A 436 24.25 1.89 27.92
CA HIS A 436 23.71 3.09 28.56
C HIS A 436 24.48 3.44 29.85
N PRO A 437 25.61 4.18 29.77
CA PRO A 437 26.24 4.69 30.98
C PRO A 437 25.36 5.76 31.64
N ASP A 438 25.29 5.76 32.96
CA ASP A 438 24.30 6.54 33.72
C ASP A 438 24.33 8.06 33.47
N GLY A 439 25.44 8.64 33.01
CA GLY A 439 25.65 10.09 32.93
C GLY A 439 25.97 10.66 31.54
N ARG A 440 25.89 9.86 30.47
CA ARG A 440 26.13 10.34 29.10
C ARG A 440 25.44 9.48 28.06
N ILE A 441 25.20 10.06 26.89
CA ILE A 441 24.62 9.36 25.73
C ILE A 441 25.75 8.88 24.84
N MET A 442 25.69 7.65 24.34
CA MET A 442 26.66 7.18 23.32
C MET A 442 26.46 7.93 22.01
N ASP A 443 27.55 8.33 21.35
CA ASP A 443 27.49 8.95 20.03
C ASP A 443 27.20 7.88 18.97
N VAL A 444 26.26 8.16 18.07
CA VAL A 444 25.96 7.32 16.90
C VAL A 444 26.20 8.13 15.63
N ALA A 445 27.27 7.78 14.90
CA ALA A 445 27.60 8.39 13.62
C ALA A 445 27.09 7.50 12.47
N TRP A 446 26.14 8.02 11.69
CA TRP A 446 25.60 7.36 10.50
C TRP A 446 26.39 7.79 9.25
N GLN A 447 26.63 6.84 8.34
CA GLN A 447 27.14 7.11 7.01
C GLN A 447 26.37 6.33 5.96
N VAL A 448 26.17 6.93 4.79
CA VAL A 448 25.65 6.29 3.58
C VAL A 448 26.73 6.41 2.52
N ASP A 449 27.19 5.29 1.97
CA ASP A 449 28.28 5.20 0.99
C ASP A 449 29.55 5.95 1.44
N GLY A 450 29.83 5.91 2.74
CA GLY A 450 30.96 6.61 3.37
C GLY A 450 30.76 8.11 3.58
N VAL A 451 29.59 8.67 3.22
CA VAL A 451 29.22 10.07 3.48
C VAL A 451 28.43 10.18 4.77
N THR A 452 28.91 11.00 5.70
CA THR A 452 28.25 11.22 7.00
C THR A 452 26.85 11.82 6.83
N VAL A 453 25.88 11.20 7.49
CA VAL A 453 24.53 11.76 7.66
C VAL A 453 24.49 12.58 8.96
N PRO A 454 24.01 13.83 8.93
CA PRO A 454 23.88 14.64 10.15
C PRO A 454 23.01 13.95 11.20
N ASN A 455 23.56 13.77 12.41
CA ASN A 455 22.84 13.19 13.54
C ASN A 455 22.99 14.06 14.81
N PRO A 456 22.41 15.28 14.84
CA PRO A 456 22.65 16.24 15.92
C PRO A 456 22.07 15.83 17.28
N TYR A 457 21.24 14.78 17.34
CA TYR A 457 20.57 14.29 18.55
C TYR A 457 21.05 12.90 18.98
N ALA A 458 22.17 12.43 18.42
CA ALA A 458 22.68 11.06 18.63
C ALA A 458 21.57 10.00 18.46
N LYS A 459 20.71 10.19 17.44
CA LYS A 459 19.62 9.26 17.15
C LYS A 459 20.17 7.88 16.84
N ARG A 460 19.51 6.89 17.44
CA ARG A 460 19.72 5.46 17.27
C ARG A 460 18.94 4.86 16.11
N ASN A 461 18.01 5.61 15.51
CA ASN A 461 17.23 5.21 14.35
C ASN A 461 17.58 6.10 13.15
N LEU A 462 17.61 5.51 11.95
CA LEU A 462 17.83 6.20 10.68
C LEU A 462 16.70 5.84 9.68
N PRO A 463 15.70 6.71 9.50
CA PRO A 463 14.65 6.51 8.51
C PRO A 463 15.20 6.77 7.09
N LEU A 464 15.45 5.69 6.34
CA LEU A 464 16.08 5.73 5.01
C LEU A 464 15.23 6.48 3.99
N ALA A 465 13.89 6.42 4.12
CA ALA A 465 12.96 7.14 3.26
C ALA A 465 13.24 8.65 3.18
N THR A 466 13.80 9.23 4.24
CA THR A 466 14.10 10.67 4.32
C THR A 466 15.38 11.07 3.57
N LEU A 467 16.21 10.11 3.20
CA LEU A 467 17.51 10.34 2.58
C LEU A 467 17.41 10.46 1.05
N GLY A 468 16.30 10.00 0.44
CA GLY A 468 16.09 10.07 -1.00
C GLY A 468 17.18 9.33 -1.78
N LEU A 469 17.49 8.10 -1.35
CA LEU A 469 18.51 7.26 -1.98
C LEU A 469 18.19 7.06 -3.48
N GLY A 470 19.25 7.05 -4.31
CA GLY A 470 19.10 6.72 -5.72
C GLY A 470 18.79 5.23 -5.91
N ALA A 471 18.33 4.84 -7.10
CA ALA A 471 18.14 3.41 -7.37
C ALA A 471 19.49 2.66 -7.36
N GLY A 472 19.52 1.48 -6.73
CA GLY A 472 20.68 0.60 -6.65
C GLY A 472 21.05 0.19 -5.22
N GLU A 473 22.22 -0.42 -5.09
CA GLU A 473 22.78 -0.83 -3.81
C GLU A 473 23.46 0.35 -3.08
N HIS A 474 23.17 0.49 -1.80
CA HIS A 474 23.83 1.43 -0.89
C HIS A 474 24.42 0.71 0.31
N THR A 475 25.53 1.23 0.83
CA THR A 475 26.10 0.76 2.11
C THR A 475 25.78 1.76 3.20
N VAL A 476 25.09 1.33 4.26
CA VAL A 476 24.84 2.16 5.44
C VAL A 476 25.65 1.64 6.61
N THR A 477 26.29 2.54 7.36
CA THR A 477 27.05 2.18 8.56
C THR A 477 26.65 3.03 9.76
N ALA A 478 26.55 2.41 10.92
CA ALA A 478 26.46 3.07 12.22
C ALA A 478 27.75 2.83 12.98
N THR A 479 28.41 3.89 13.45
CA THR A 479 29.57 3.80 14.35
C THR A 479 29.17 4.34 15.72
N VAL A 480 29.35 3.53 16.77
CA VAL A 480 29.06 3.91 18.15
C VAL A 480 30.37 4.19 18.89
N THR A 481 30.43 5.34 19.56
CA THR A 481 31.60 5.81 20.33
C THR A 481 31.19 6.42 21.67
N ASP A 482 32.10 6.41 22.63
CA ASP A 482 31.95 7.14 23.88
C ASP A 482 32.38 8.61 23.68
N PRO A 483 31.49 9.60 23.83
CA PRO A 483 31.82 11.01 23.58
C PRO A 483 32.81 11.59 24.60
N GLU A 484 32.84 11.05 25.82
CA GLU A 484 33.71 11.54 26.89
C GLU A 484 35.07 10.81 26.89
N PHE A 485 35.08 9.55 26.42
CA PHE A 485 36.28 8.72 26.34
C PHE A 485 36.51 8.16 24.91
N PRO A 486 36.91 8.98 23.93
CA PRO A 486 37.11 8.53 22.55
C PRO A 486 38.14 7.39 22.39
N ASP A 487 39.08 7.29 23.32
CA ASP A 487 40.11 6.24 23.35
C ASP A 487 39.56 4.88 23.87
N ALA A 488 38.30 4.81 24.33
CA ALA A 488 37.65 3.58 24.76
C ALA A 488 37.29 2.63 23.59
N GLY A 489 37.48 3.09 22.35
CA GLY A 489 37.24 2.32 21.13
C GLY A 489 35.95 2.72 20.42
N SER A 490 35.58 1.93 19.42
CA SER A 490 34.31 2.07 18.70
C SER A 490 33.81 0.70 18.24
N VAL A 491 32.51 0.62 17.98
CA VAL A 491 31.86 -0.53 17.36
C VAL A 491 31.12 -0.07 16.11
N VAL A 492 31.12 -0.88 15.07
CA VAL A 492 30.53 -0.54 13.77
C VAL A 492 29.58 -1.64 13.34
N GLN A 493 28.38 -1.24 12.92
CA GLN A 493 27.43 -2.09 12.21
C GLN A 493 27.29 -1.60 10.78
N THR A 494 27.13 -2.51 9.82
CA THR A 494 27.01 -2.20 8.39
C THR A 494 25.86 -2.99 7.80
N TRP A 495 25.05 -2.32 6.98
CA TRP A 495 23.95 -2.92 6.23
C TRP A 495 24.11 -2.64 4.75
N THR A 496 23.65 -3.61 3.95
CA THR A 496 23.31 -3.37 2.55
C THR A 496 21.87 -2.86 2.51
N VAL A 497 21.67 -1.74 1.81
CA VAL A 497 20.35 -1.20 1.50
C VAL A 497 20.09 -1.39 0.02
N ASP A 498 18.95 -1.97 -0.29
CA ASP A 498 18.43 -2.05 -1.63
C ASP A 498 17.45 -0.91 -1.89
N ALA A 499 17.82 -0.03 -2.82
CA ALA A 499 16.96 1.04 -3.31
C ALA A 499 16.56 0.87 -4.78
N ALA A 500 16.91 -0.26 -5.41
CA ALA A 500 16.29 -0.66 -6.66
C ALA A 500 14.95 -1.34 -6.36
N GLY A 501 13.92 -1.04 -7.15
CA GLY A 501 12.67 -1.78 -7.11
C GLY A 501 12.62 -2.79 -8.25
N PRO A 502 11.82 -3.87 -8.12
CA PRO A 502 11.72 -4.87 -9.16
C PRO A 502 11.04 -4.31 -10.41
N SER A 503 11.24 -4.99 -11.53
CA SER A 503 10.52 -4.71 -12.78
C SER A 503 9.56 -5.84 -13.09
N VAL A 504 8.43 -5.51 -13.72
CA VAL A 504 7.44 -6.49 -14.16
C VAL A 504 7.08 -6.27 -15.62
N GLU A 505 6.94 -7.35 -16.37
CA GLU A 505 6.48 -7.35 -17.75
C GLU A 505 5.16 -8.12 -17.86
N ALA A 506 4.22 -7.54 -18.62
CA ALA A 506 2.93 -8.15 -18.89
C ALA A 506 2.89 -8.71 -20.32
N THR A 507 2.57 -10.00 -20.45
CA THR A 507 2.26 -10.63 -21.73
C THR A 507 0.77 -10.94 -21.78
N ILE A 508 0.09 -10.46 -22.82
CA ILE A 508 -1.33 -10.71 -23.05
C ILE A 508 -1.49 -11.70 -24.22
N THR A 509 -2.51 -12.56 -24.19
CA THR A 509 -2.92 -13.35 -25.37
C THR A 509 -3.01 -12.48 -26.61
N ALA A 510 -2.61 -13.04 -27.76
CA ALA A 510 -2.52 -12.32 -29.03
C ALA A 510 -3.82 -11.55 -29.33
N PRO A 511 -3.80 -10.21 -29.29
CA PRO A 511 -5.00 -9.42 -29.49
C PRO A 511 -5.41 -9.42 -30.96
N ILE A 512 -6.67 -9.09 -31.22
CA ILE A 512 -7.19 -8.90 -32.58
C ILE A 512 -6.56 -7.67 -33.22
N ALA A 513 -6.34 -6.64 -32.42
CA ALA A 513 -5.63 -5.43 -32.82
C ALA A 513 -4.86 -4.85 -31.63
N SER A 514 -3.77 -4.16 -31.92
CA SER A 514 -2.96 -3.45 -30.93
C SER A 514 -2.65 -2.04 -31.43
N SER A 515 -2.76 -1.06 -30.54
CA SER A 515 -2.39 0.33 -30.79
C SER A 515 -1.67 0.89 -29.56
N THR A 516 -1.25 2.14 -29.63
CA THR A 516 -0.71 2.90 -28.49
C THR A 516 -1.67 4.03 -28.18
N ALA A 517 -2.15 4.10 -26.94
CA ALA A 517 -3.02 5.19 -26.49
C ALA A 517 -2.24 6.52 -26.44
N ALA A 518 -2.96 7.64 -26.39
CA ALA A 518 -2.35 8.97 -26.39
C ALA A 518 -1.40 9.23 -25.21
N ASN A 519 -1.59 8.51 -24.09
CA ASN A 519 -0.72 8.53 -22.91
C ASN A 519 0.52 7.63 -23.05
N GLY A 520 0.72 6.95 -24.19
CA GLY A 520 1.83 6.04 -24.43
C GLY A 520 1.58 4.60 -23.96
N GLU A 521 0.46 4.32 -23.29
CA GLU A 521 0.13 2.97 -22.82
C GLU A 521 -0.24 2.06 -24.01
N PRO A 522 0.17 0.78 -24.00
CA PRO A 522 -0.36 -0.21 -24.94
C PRO A 522 -1.88 -0.31 -24.83
N HIS A 523 -2.54 -0.41 -25.98
CA HIS A 523 -3.97 -0.65 -26.07
C HIS A 523 -4.23 -1.90 -26.91
N TYR A 524 -4.98 -2.84 -26.35
CA TYR A 524 -5.31 -4.11 -26.98
C TYR A 524 -6.81 -4.23 -27.23
N VAL A 525 -7.18 -4.80 -28.37
CA VAL A 525 -8.56 -5.18 -28.65
C VAL A 525 -8.64 -6.70 -28.68
N VAL A 526 -9.49 -7.26 -27.82
CA VAL A 526 -9.69 -8.70 -27.67
C VAL A 526 -11.16 -9.02 -27.82
N ASN A 527 -11.48 -10.31 -27.94
CA ASN A 527 -12.86 -10.74 -27.99
C ASN A 527 -13.15 -11.73 -26.87
N GLU A 528 -14.23 -11.46 -26.12
CA GLU A 528 -14.80 -12.30 -25.05
C GLU A 528 -13.86 -12.67 -23.88
N GLN A 529 -12.54 -12.62 -24.06
CA GLN A 529 -11.57 -12.91 -23.03
C GLN A 529 -10.16 -12.44 -23.42
N PHE A 530 -9.31 -12.34 -22.41
CA PHE A 530 -7.85 -12.31 -22.58
C PHE A 530 -7.19 -12.99 -21.39
N ASP A 531 -6.01 -13.57 -21.63
CA ASP A 531 -5.16 -14.14 -20.60
C ASP A 531 -3.94 -13.24 -20.41
N MET A 532 -3.55 -13.00 -19.16
CA MET A 532 -2.41 -12.17 -18.77
C MET A 532 -1.37 -12.97 -17.99
N LYS A 533 -0.13 -12.96 -18.45
CA LYS A 533 1.04 -13.44 -17.69
C LYS A 533 1.84 -12.24 -17.20
N LEU A 534 2.08 -12.17 -15.89
CA LEU A 534 3.04 -11.26 -15.30
C LEU A 534 4.33 -12.03 -14.99
N VAL A 535 5.46 -11.44 -15.34
CA VAL A 535 6.79 -11.96 -15.00
C VAL A 535 7.57 -10.83 -14.38
N ALA A 536 7.91 -10.97 -13.10
CA ALA A 536 8.77 -10.02 -12.41
C ALA A 536 10.24 -10.47 -12.48
N THR A 537 11.13 -9.49 -12.50
CA THR A 537 12.57 -9.67 -12.41
C THR A 537 13.16 -8.59 -11.53
N ASP A 538 14.18 -8.94 -10.77
CA ASP A 538 14.86 -8.05 -9.85
C ASP A 538 16.38 -8.17 -10.02
N ASP A 539 17.12 -7.20 -9.47
CA ASP A 539 18.59 -7.22 -9.51
C ASP A 539 19.21 -8.10 -8.40
N ARG A 540 18.36 -8.66 -7.52
CA ARG A 540 18.71 -9.62 -6.47
C ARG A 540 17.88 -10.89 -6.53
N ASP A 541 18.42 -11.94 -5.90
CA ASP A 541 17.71 -13.18 -5.66
C ASP A 541 16.69 -12.98 -4.53
N GLY A 542 15.49 -13.54 -4.68
CA GLY A 542 14.40 -13.46 -3.71
C GLY A 542 13.07 -13.80 -4.38
N ALA A 543 12.05 -14.15 -3.60
CA ALA A 543 10.71 -14.28 -4.17
C ALA A 543 10.17 -12.87 -4.49
N LEU A 544 9.45 -12.75 -5.60
CA LEU A 544 8.84 -11.50 -6.02
C LEU A 544 7.33 -11.62 -5.93
N VAL A 545 6.69 -10.66 -5.28
CA VAL A 545 5.24 -10.61 -5.19
C VAL A 545 4.71 -9.70 -6.28
N THR A 546 4.13 -10.29 -7.32
CA THR A 546 3.46 -9.56 -8.40
C THR A 546 2.04 -9.20 -8.03
N GLU A 547 1.61 -7.98 -8.36
CA GLU A 547 0.24 -7.50 -8.14
C GLU A 547 -0.31 -6.83 -9.40
N PHE A 548 -1.63 -6.82 -9.52
CA PHE A 548 -2.34 -6.04 -10.53
C PHE A 548 -3.65 -5.48 -9.97
N ARG A 549 -4.19 -4.46 -10.63
CA ARG A 549 -5.53 -3.94 -10.35
C ARG A 549 -6.25 -3.60 -11.64
N LEU A 550 -7.58 -3.72 -11.58
CA LEU A 550 -8.49 -3.45 -12.69
C LEU A 550 -9.23 -2.14 -12.44
N ASP A 551 -9.22 -1.22 -13.40
CA ASP A 551 -10.03 0.01 -13.40
C ASP A 551 -9.89 0.87 -12.12
N GLY A 552 -8.69 0.87 -11.53
CA GLY A 552 -8.40 1.62 -10.30
C GLY A 552 -8.96 1.00 -9.02
N ASP A 553 -9.43 -0.25 -9.06
CA ASP A 553 -9.83 -1.04 -7.89
C ASP A 553 -8.60 -1.43 -7.02
N GLY A 554 -8.79 -2.28 -6.02
CA GLY A 554 -7.70 -2.73 -5.13
C GLY A 554 -6.61 -3.52 -5.84
N TRP A 555 -5.38 -3.41 -5.32
CA TRP A 555 -4.28 -4.29 -5.72
C TRP A 555 -4.60 -5.73 -5.33
N HIS A 556 -4.41 -6.63 -6.29
CA HIS A 556 -4.63 -8.05 -6.18
C HIS A 556 -3.36 -8.81 -6.52
N ASN A 557 -2.97 -9.72 -5.65
CA ASN A 557 -1.82 -10.59 -5.86
C ASN A 557 -2.04 -11.46 -7.10
N TYR A 558 -1.05 -11.47 -7.98
CA TYR A 558 -1.00 -12.33 -9.14
C TYR A 558 -0.40 -13.68 -8.76
N TYR A 559 -1.21 -14.73 -8.86
CA TYR A 559 -0.85 -16.11 -8.52
C TYR A 559 -0.95 -17.05 -9.73
N GLY A 560 -0.92 -16.51 -10.96
CA GLY A 560 -1.22 -17.29 -12.16
C GLY A 560 -2.71 -17.60 -12.27
N TRP A 561 -3.09 -18.87 -12.28
CA TRP A 561 -4.50 -19.32 -12.31
C TRP A 561 -4.83 -20.19 -11.09
N PRO A 562 -6.05 -20.17 -10.52
CA PRO A 562 -6.36 -20.89 -9.28
C PRO A 562 -6.07 -22.40 -9.30
N THR A 563 -6.07 -23.02 -10.49
CA THR A 563 -5.80 -24.45 -10.69
C THR A 563 -4.40 -24.74 -11.25
N ASP A 564 -3.65 -23.69 -11.63
CA ASP A 564 -2.31 -23.79 -12.21
C ASP A 564 -1.56 -22.46 -11.99
N LYS A 565 -0.60 -22.46 -11.07
CA LYS A 565 0.18 -21.25 -10.74
C LYS A 565 1.04 -20.74 -11.89
N ASP A 566 1.34 -21.58 -12.87
CA ASP A 566 2.14 -21.22 -14.03
C ASP A 566 1.29 -20.70 -15.19
N ALA A 567 -0.01 -21.00 -15.20
CA ALA A 567 -0.93 -20.50 -16.21
C ALA A 567 -1.14 -18.97 -16.11
N PRO A 568 -1.42 -18.30 -17.24
CA PRO A 568 -1.80 -16.89 -17.22
C PRO A 568 -3.17 -16.71 -16.53
N PHE A 569 -3.38 -15.53 -15.97
CA PHE A 569 -4.64 -15.15 -15.34
C PHE A 569 -5.65 -14.80 -16.43
N ARG A 570 -6.78 -15.51 -16.47
CA ARG A 570 -7.83 -15.32 -17.49
C ARG A 570 -8.88 -14.31 -17.04
N PHE A 571 -9.21 -13.39 -17.93
CA PHE A 571 -10.29 -12.42 -17.77
C PHE A 571 -11.40 -12.68 -18.77
N THR A 572 -12.65 -12.62 -18.32
CA THR A 572 -13.84 -12.70 -19.17
C THR A 572 -14.90 -11.69 -18.68
N PRO A 573 -15.87 -11.28 -19.53
CA PRO A 573 -16.91 -10.33 -19.17
C PRO A 573 -17.70 -10.72 -17.90
N THR A 574 -17.85 -12.02 -17.63
CA THR A 574 -18.63 -12.52 -16.48
C THR A 574 -17.82 -13.37 -15.50
N GLY A 575 -16.50 -13.43 -15.71
CA GLY A 575 -15.56 -14.31 -15.02
C GLY A 575 -15.70 -15.79 -15.38
N THR A 576 -14.76 -16.59 -14.89
CA THR A 576 -14.71 -18.04 -15.06
C THR A 576 -15.09 -18.72 -13.76
N ASN A 577 -16.05 -19.65 -13.79
CA ASN A 577 -16.39 -20.47 -12.62
C ASN A 577 -15.39 -21.61 -12.44
N ILE A 578 -14.71 -21.65 -11.29
CA ILE A 578 -13.82 -22.71 -10.84
C ILE A 578 -14.26 -23.12 -9.44
N ASP A 579 -14.61 -24.39 -9.27
CA ASP A 579 -15.04 -24.96 -7.98
C ASP A 579 -16.09 -24.11 -7.27
N ASP A 580 -17.07 -23.59 -8.02
CA ASP A 580 -18.15 -22.72 -7.55
C ASP A 580 -17.67 -21.38 -6.95
N LEU A 581 -16.62 -20.82 -7.55
CA LEU A 581 -16.17 -19.43 -7.39
C LEU A 581 -15.84 -18.82 -8.74
N ILE A 582 -16.21 -17.55 -8.92
CA ILE A 582 -15.92 -16.79 -10.13
C ILE A 582 -14.55 -16.13 -9.97
N TYR A 583 -13.71 -16.21 -11.00
CA TYR A 583 -12.40 -15.55 -11.09
C TYR A 583 -12.27 -14.77 -12.41
N GLY A 584 -11.51 -13.68 -12.40
CA GLY A 584 -11.25 -12.87 -13.59
C GLY A 584 -12.49 -12.24 -14.21
N ASN A 585 -13.44 -11.85 -13.36
CA ASN A 585 -14.61 -11.12 -13.80
C ASN A 585 -14.25 -9.66 -14.11
N LEU A 586 -14.52 -9.24 -15.36
CA LEU A 586 -14.43 -7.85 -15.80
C LEU A 586 -15.72 -7.06 -15.51
N GLY A 587 -16.80 -7.77 -15.21
CA GLY A 587 -18.11 -7.20 -14.95
C GLY A 587 -18.26 -6.54 -13.60
N THR A 588 -19.50 -6.22 -13.25
CA THR A 588 -19.81 -5.65 -11.93
C THR A 588 -19.51 -6.64 -10.80
N GLY A 589 -19.16 -6.12 -9.62
CA GLY A 589 -18.93 -6.91 -8.41
C GLY A 589 -17.46 -7.05 -8.01
N GLY A 590 -16.53 -7.02 -8.96
CA GLY A 590 -15.09 -7.18 -8.76
C GLY A 590 -14.56 -8.51 -9.30
N MET A 591 -13.25 -8.76 -9.15
CA MET A 591 -12.54 -9.82 -9.90
C MET A 591 -12.88 -11.25 -9.46
N SER A 592 -13.20 -11.45 -8.18
CA SER A 592 -13.61 -12.75 -7.67
C SER A 592 -14.88 -12.67 -6.84
N LEU A 593 -15.84 -13.55 -7.16
CA LEU A 593 -17.22 -13.47 -6.66
C LEU A 593 -17.78 -14.84 -6.34
N SER A 594 -18.81 -14.85 -5.50
CA SER A 594 -19.66 -16.02 -5.33
C SER A 594 -20.52 -16.20 -6.60
N PRO A 595 -20.72 -17.43 -7.11
CA PRO A 595 -21.32 -17.66 -8.42
C PRO A 595 -22.80 -17.25 -8.51
N PHE A 596 -23.48 -17.20 -7.37
CA PHE A 596 -24.87 -16.77 -7.23
C PHE A 596 -25.05 -15.25 -7.17
N GLN A 597 -23.97 -14.46 -7.11
CA GLN A 597 -24.07 -13.01 -7.16
C GLN A 597 -24.42 -12.56 -8.59
N GLU A 598 -25.46 -11.73 -8.70
CA GLU A 598 -25.80 -11.06 -9.95
C GLU A 598 -24.65 -10.15 -10.39
N ARG A 599 -24.38 -10.16 -11.69
CA ARG A 599 -23.30 -9.38 -12.31
C ARG A 599 -23.64 -9.07 -13.75
N GLU A 600 -23.31 -7.85 -14.15
CA GLU A 600 -23.42 -7.40 -15.53
C GLU A 600 -22.10 -7.68 -16.27
N PRO A 601 -22.14 -8.17 -17.52
CA PRO A 601 -20.92 -8.41 -18.29
C PRO A 601 -20.06 -7.15 -18.48
N GLY A 602 -18.76 -7.27 -18.20
CA GLY A 602 -17.76 -6.22 -18.43
C GLY A 602 -17.25 -6.22 -19.87
N TYR A 603 -18.07 -5.74 -20.80
CA TYR A 603 -17.62 -5.38 -22.14
C TYR A 603 -17.18 -3.92 -22.18
N GLY A 604 -16.31 -3.58 -23.14
CA GLY A 604 -15.75 -2.24 -23.28
C GLY A 604 -14.30 -2.17 -22.85
N THR A 605 -13.82 -0.97 -22.55
CA THR A 605 -12.40 -0.72 -22.24
C THR A 605 -12.14 -0.82 -20.76
N HIS A 606 -11.16 -1.65 -20.41
CA HIS A 606 -10.63 -1.80 -19.06
C HIS A 606 -9.17 -1.33 -19.03
N ARG A 607 -8.74 -0.74 -17.92
CA ARG A 607 -7.35 -0.41 -17.65
C ARG A 607 -6.79 -1.39 -16.61
N VAL A 608 -5.69 -2.04 -16.95
CA VAL A 608 -4.96 -2.94 -16.05
C VAL A 608 -3.65 -2.28 -15.66
N GLU A 609 -3.46 -2.11 -14.36
CA GLU A 609 -2.21 -1.65 -13.77
C GLU A 609 -1.53 -2.82 -13.06
N TYR A 610 -0.20 -2.89 -13.12
CA TYR A 610 0.56 -3.98 -12.55
C TYR A 610 1.90 -3.50 -12.02
N ARG A 611 2.37 -4.17 -10.95
CA ARG A 611 3.64 -3.89 -10.26
C ARG A 611 4.17 -5.15 -9.60
N ALA A 612 5.35 -5.06 -8.99
CA ALA A 612 5.90 -6.11 -8.14
C ALA A 612 6.52 -5.50 -6.88
N THR A 613 6.63 -6.33 -5.84
CA THR A 613 7.38 -6.04 -4.62
C THR A 613 8.51 -7.06 -4.48
N ASP A 614 9.71 -6.60 -4.15
CA ASP A 614 10.88 -7.46 -3.90
C ASP A 614 10.95 -7.92 -2.43
N ALA A 615 11.92 -8.77 -2.11
CA ALA A 615 12.14 -9.28 -0.76
C ALA A 615 12.60 -8.20 0.24
N ALA A 616 13.28 -7.15 -0.23
CA ALA A 616 13.63 -6.00 0.60
C ALA A 616 12.39 -5.16 0.97
N GLY A 617 11.31 -5.30 0.22
CA GLY A 617 10.02 -4.62 0.40
C GLY A 617 9.83 -3.40 -0.50
N ASN A 618 10.75 -3.14 -1.45
CA ASN A 618 10.60 -2.06 -2.41
C ASN A 618 9.53 -2.41 -3.44
N ILE A 619 8.73 -1.41 -3.80
CA ILE A 619 7.67 -1.53 -4.79
C ILE A 619 8.19 -0.96 -6.11
N GLY A 620 8.15 -1.78 -7.16
CA GLY A 620 8.55 -1.42 -8.51
C GLY A 620 7.65 -0.36 -9.17
N GLU A 621 8.10 0.16 -10.31
CA GLU A 621 7.30 1.09 -11.12
C GLU A 621 5.95 0.46 -11.51
N VAL A 622 4.86 1.23 -11.33
CA VAL A 622 3.54 0.82 -11.81
C VAL A 622 3.47 1.01 -13.32
N LYS A 623 3.35 -0.09 -14.05
CA LYS A 623 3.08 -0.09 -15.49
C LYS A 623 1.59 -0.35 -15.74
N ALA A 624 1.13 -0.01 -16.94
CA ALA A 624 -0.27 -0.17 -17.32
C ALA A 624 -0.46 -0.48 -18.79
N PHE A 625 -1.59 -1.10 -19.12
CA PHE A 625 -2.13 -1.19 -20.46
C PHE A 625 -3.66 -1.07 -20.42
N THR A 626 -4.26 -0.79 -21.57
CA THR A 626 -5.72 -0.81 -21.74
C THR A 626 -6.14 -1.96 -22.65
N VAL A 627 -7.32 -2.51 -22.40
CA VAL A 627 -7.89 -3.61 -23.18
C VAL A 627 -9.37 -3.35 -23.44
N THR A 628 -9.75 -3.23 -24.71
CA THR A 628 -11.16 -3.26 -25.13
C THR A 628 -11.59 -4.70 -25.36
N VAL A 629 -12.54 -5.16 -24.55
CA VAL A 629 -13.18 -6.47 -24.69
C VAL A 629 -14.47 -6.29 -25.47
N LEU A 630 -14.46 -6.82 -26.70
CA LEU A 630 -15.64 -6.86 -27.57
C LEU A 630 -16.57 -8.00 -27.15
N GLY A 631 -17.87 -7.78 -27.33
CA GLY A 631 -18.91 -8.79 -27.14
C GLY A 631 -19.49 -9.31 -28.45
N GLY A 632 -20.01 -10.54 -28.40
CA GLY A 632 -20.75 -11.19 -29.48
C GLY A 632 -20.31 -12.65 -29.68
N ASP A 633 -21.29 -13.52 -29.98
CA ASP A 633 -21.06 -14.96 -30.16
C ASP A 633 -19.88 -15.23 -31.13
N ASP A 634 -18.87 -15.95 -30.66
CA ASP A 634 -17.68 -16.35 -31.44
C ASP A 634 -18.00 -17.17 -32.70
N ALA A 635 -19.26 -17.56 -32.89
CA ALA A 635 -19.75 -18.31 -34.04
C ALA A 635 -19.96 -17.46 -35.30
N ASP A 636 -20.01 -16.12 -35.21
CA ASP A 636 -20.29 -15.27 -36.37
C ASP A 636 -19.00 -14.71 -37.03
N PRO A 637 -18.89 -14.76 -38.37
CA PRO A 637 -17.76 -14.15 -39.07
C PRO A 637 -17.80 -12.62 -38.92
N ARG A 638 -16.94 -12.08 -38.07
CA ARG A 638 -16.85 -10.62 -37.80
C ARG A 638 -15.62 -9.96 -38.44
N GLN A 639 -15.74 -8.66 -38.66
CA GLN A 639 -14.63 -7.77 -39.02
C GLN A 639 -14.53 -6.68 -37.94
N VAL A 640 -13.35 -6.50 -37.36
CA VAL A 640 -13.08 -5.38 -36.46
C VAL A 640 -12.67 -4.18 -37.32
N ILE A 641 -13.43 -3.09 -37.25
CA ILE A 641 -13.19 -1.85 -38.00
C ILE A 641 -12.60 -0.83 -37.04
N GLN A 642 -11.41 -0.32 -37.36
CA GLN A 642 -10.73 0.71 -36.58
C GLN A 642 -10.55 1.98 -37.42
N ALA A 643 -10.62 3.12 -36.76
CA ALA A 643 -10.33 4.42 -37.34
C ALA A 643 -9.61 5.29 -36.30
N ASP A 644 -8.45 5.81 -36.67
CA ASP A 644 -7.72 6.76 -35.83
C ASP A 644 -8.33 8.15 -35.96
N VAL A 645 -8.61 8.79 -34.82
CA VAL A 645 -9.09 10.18 -34.75
C VAL A 645 -8.01 11.04 -34.10
N THR A 646 -7.57 12.08 -34.79
CA THR A 646 -6.54 13.02 -34.29
C THR A 646 -7.17 14.34 -33.88
N GLY A 647 -6.77 14.85 -32.71
CA GLY A 647 -7.21 16.16 -32.21
C GLY A 647 -6.64 17.33 -33.00
N GLY A 648 -7.40 18.43 -33.04
CA GLY A 648 -7.03 19.75 -33.54
C GLY A 648 -6.86 20.78 -32.41
N ALA A 649 -7.02 22.07 -32.75
CA ALA A 649 -6.87 23.17 -31.80
C ALA A 649 -8.20 23.59 -31.14
N LEU A 650 -8.11 24.24 -29.98
CA LEU A 650 -9.17 25.09 -29.43
C LEU A 650 -9.07 26.47 -30.10
N SER A 651 -10.16 26.98 -30.65
CA SER A 651 -10.17 28.25 -31.40
C SER A 651 -11.44 29.07 -31.15
N MET A 652 -11.34 30.39 -31.36
CA MET A 652 -12.49 31.30 -31.38
C MET A 652 -12.51 32.14 -32.67
N ALA A 653 -13.70 32.51 -33.13
CA ALA A 653 -13.90 33.44 -34.23
C ALA A 653 -15.10 34.37 -33.96
N VAL A 654 -14.94 35.68 -34.14
CA VAL A 654 -16.05 36.64 -34.03
C VAL A 654 -16.74 36.77 -35.39
N SER A 655 -18.07 36.79 -35.41
CA SER A 655 -18.90 36.82 -36.63
C SER A 655 -18.77 38.09 -37.47
N SER A 656 -18.30 39.20 -36.87
CA SER A 656 -17.96 40.44 -37.58
C SER A 656 -16.88 41.21 -36.82
N THR A 657 -16.06 41.97 -37.56
CA THR A 657 -15.11 42.95 -37.02
C THR A 657 -15.66 44.37 -37.01
N ASP A 658 -16.90 44.58 -37.45
CA ASP A 658 -17.56 45.87 -37.40
C ASP A 658 -17.76 46.32 -35.94
N PRO A 659 -17.81 47.63 -35.66
CA PRO A 659 -18.11 48.11 -34.31
C PRO A 659 -19.52 47.71 -33.86
N VAL A 660 -19.65 47.28 -32.61
CA VAL A 660 -20.97 47.14 -31.98
C VAL A 660 -21.51 48.54 -31.66
N VAL A 661 -22.57 48.95 -32.36
CA VAL A 661 -23.20 50.26 -32.20
C VAL A 661 -24.39 50.13 -31.25
N LEU A 662 -24.35 50.87 -30.14
CA LEU A 662 -25.47 50.98 -29.18
C LEU A 662 -26.47 52.06 -29.65
N GLU A 663 -27.71 51.99 -29.16
CA GLU A 663 -28.74 52.97 -29.47
C GLU A 663 -28.36 54.40 -28.99
N PRO A 664 -28.65 55.46 -29.76
CA PRO A 664 -28.32 56.82 -29.35
C PRO A 664 -29.21 57.31 -28.19
N VAL A 665 -28.61 58.01 -27.22
CA VAL A 665 -29.30 58.59 -26.06
C VAL A 665 -29.28 60.11 -26.11
N VAL A 666 -30.41 60.75 -25.79
CA VAL A 666 -30.49 62.20 -25.56
C VAL A 666 -30.36 62.46 -24.06
N LEU A 667 -29.33 63.22 -23.68
CA LEU A 667 -29.04 63.54 -22.28
C LEU A 667 -30.16 64.36 -21.63
N THR A 668 -30.63 63.91 -20.47
CA THR A 668 -31.69 64.58 -19.69
C THR A 668 -31.21 65.19 -18.38
N GLY A 669 -29.95 64.93 -18.00
CA GLY A 669 -29.38 65.30 -16.70
C GLY A 669 -29.61 64.26 -15.59
N ALA A 670 -30.33 63.17 -15.88
CA ALA A 670 -30.44 61.97 -15.04
C ALA A 670 -29.69 60.79 -15.69
N ASP A 671 -29.38 59.76 -14.91
CA ASP A 671 -28.77 58.52 -15.43
C ASP A 671 -29.71 57.84 -16.43
N GLN A 672 -29.15 57.35 -17.54
CA GLN A 672 -29.88 56.68 -18.63
C GLN A 672 -29.16 55.38 -19.00
N SER A 673 -29.82 54.49 -19.75
CA SER A 673 -29.15 53.33 -20.34
C SER A 673 -29.37 53.29 -21.85
N THR A 674 -28.46 52.59 -22.54
CA THR A 674 -28.57 52.27 -23.97
C THR A 674 -28.21 50.82 -24.22
N SER A 675 -28.87 50.22 -25.20
CA SER A 675 -28.73 48.79 -25.50
C SER A 675 -28.10 48.52 -26.87
N GLY A 676 -27.56 47.31 -27.02
CA GLY A 676 -27.05 46.77 -28.28
C GLY A 676 -26.84 45.26 -28.18
N SER A 677 -26.24 44.66 -29.20
CA SER A 677 -25.97 43.21 -29.21
C SER A 677 -24.54 42.92 -29.63
N LEU A 678 -23.90 42.00 -28.92
CA LEU A 678 -22.57 41.52 -29.25
C LEU A 678 -22.61 40.73 -30.57
N HIS A 679 -21.58 40.89 -31.40
CA HIS A 679 -21.35 39.97 -32.51
C HIS A 679 -21.09 38.55 -31.97
N ALA A 680 -21.85 37.56 -32.44
CA ALA A 680 -21.70 36.19 -31.99
C ALA A 680 -20.24 35.71 -32.16
N VAL A 681 -19.74 35.01 -31.15
CA VAL A 681 -18.41 34.42 -31.09
C VAL A 681 -18.59 32.91 -31.21
N ARG A 682 -17.98 32.33 -32.23
CA ARG A 682 -17.93 30.88 -32.42
C ARG A 682 -16.73 30.31 -31.70
N VAL A 683 -16.94 29.38 -30.78
CA VAL A 683 -15.88 28.58 -30.15
C VAL A 683 -15.88 27.20 -30.79
N SER A 684 -14.71 26.72 -31.20
CA SER A 684 -14.53 25.35 -31.70
C SER A 684 -13.45 24.64 -30.90
N ASP A 685 -13.87 23.62 -30.16
CA ASP A 685 -12.99 22.73 -29.41
C ASP A 685 -12.82 21.43 -30.19
N SER A 686 -11.75 21.37 -30.98
CA SER A 686 -11.39 20.18 -31.75
C SER A 686 -10.33 19.34 -31.05
N ARG A 687 -9.97 19.62 -29.79
CA ARG A 687 -8.83 18.97 -29.11
C ARG A 687 -9.00 17.47 -28.93
N GLY A 688 -10.24 16.97 -28.94
CA GLY A 688 -10.55 15.55 -28.69
C GLY A 688 -10.37 15.13 -27.24
N THR A 689 -10.09 16.06 -26.33
CA THR A 689 -9.87 15.78 -24.90
C THR A 689 -11.08 16.11 -24.02
N ALA A 690 -12.07 16.85 -24.55
CA ALA A 690 -13.21 17.37 -23.81
C ALA A 690 -12.82 18.03 -22.46
N ALA A 691 -11.67 18.71 -22.40
CA ALA A 691 -11.09 19.19 -21.15
C ALA A 691 -11.84 20.37 -20.51
N GLY A 692 -12.85 20.93 -21.17
CA GLY A 692 -13.49 22.19 -20.76
C GLY A 692 -12.81 23.42 -21.36
N TRP A 693 -13.55 24.51 -21.45
CA TRP A 693 -13.05 25.84 -21.84
C TRP A 693 -13.95 26.96 -21.29
N ASN A 694 -13.39 28.16 -21.14
CA ASN A 694 -14.12 29.35 -20.69
C ASN A 694 -13.81 30.55 -21.60
N LEU A 695 -14.86 31.19 -22.14
CA LEU A 695 -14.75 32.43 -22.89
C LEU A 695 -15.17 33.60 -22.00
N THR A 696 -14.24 34.51 -21.72
CA THR A 696 -14.45 35.68 -20.88
C THR A 696 -14.37 36.98 -21.68
N GLY A 697 -15.06 38.02 -21.19
CA GLY A 697 -15.05 39.36 -21.76
C GLY A 697 -14.71 40.42 -20.70
N GLN A 698 -13.92 41.42 -21.10
CA GLN A 698 -13.59 42.59 -20.29
C GLN A 698 -13.56 43.84 -21.19
N VAL A 699 -14.18 44.93 -20.76
CA VAL A 699 -14.21 46.18 -21.53
C VAL A 699 -13.27 47.23 -20.91
N SER A 700 -12.62 48.01 -21.76
CA SER A 700 -11.95 49.24 -21.33
C SER A 700 -12.95 50.32 -20.93
N ASP A 701 -12.49 51.36 -20.23
CA ASP A 701 -13.30 52.57 -20.09
C ASP A 701 -13.67 53.12 -21.47
N PHE A 702 -14.87 53.67 -21.56
CA PHE A 702 -15.38 54.28 -22.77
C PHE A 702 -14.95 55.74 -22.81
N THR A 703 -14.20 56.12 -23.84
CA THR A 703 -13.61 57.45 -23.94
C THR A 703 -14.18 58.23 -25.13
N SER A 704 -14.31 59.54 -24.95
CA SER A 704 -14.62 60.49 -26.02
C SER A 704 -13.64 61.67 -25.95
N GLY A 705 -13.68 62.58 -26.92
CA GLY A 705 -12.90 63.82 -26.87
C GLY A 705 -13.29 64.77 -25.73
N THR A 706 -14.37 64.50 -24.99
CA THR A 706 -14.94 65.41 -23.99
C THR A 706 -15.11 64.80 -22.60
N GLY A 707 -15.07 63.47 -22.45
CA GLY A 707 -15.27 62.78 -21.17
C GLY A 707 -15.03 61.27 -21.21
N VAL A 708 -15.30 60.60 -20.08
CA VAL A 708 -15.15 59.15 -19.88
C VAL A 708 -16.40 58.55 -19.23
N ILE A 709 -16.82 57.38 -19.67
CA ILE A 709 -17.78 56.51 -18.98
C ILE A 709 -17.01 55.26 -18.53
N LEU A 710 -17.07 54.94 -17.24
CA LEU A 710 -16.32 53.81 -16.68
C LEU A 710 -16.80 52.46 -17.23
N ALA A 711 -15.86 51.52 -17.40
CA ALA A 711 -16.12 50.17 -17.88
C ALA A 711 -17.17 49.40 -17.06
N GLU A 712 -17.25 49.67 -15.75
CA GLU A 712 -18.24 49.07 -14.85
C GLU A 712 -19.68 49.45 -15.18
N ASN A 713 -19.89 50.47 -16.03
CA ASN A 713 -21.23 50.82 -16.49
C ASN A 713 -21.71 49.98 -17.69
N LEU A 714 -20.86 49.15 -18.31
CA LEU A 714 -21.32 48.22 -19.35
C LEU A 714 -21.76 46.89 -18.73
N GLY A 715 -23.06 46.72 -18.58
CA GLY A 715 -23.70 45.44 -18.33
C GLY A 715 -23.82 44.58 -19.59
N TRP A 716 -24.09 43.29 -19.40
CA TRP A 716 -24.40 42.36 -20.49
C TRP A 716 -25.38 41.26 -20.05
N THR A 717 -26.02 40.61 -21.01
CA THR A 717 -26.85 39.41 -20.80
C THR A 717 -26.37 38.31 -21.76
N PRO A 718 -25.48 37.41 -21.30
CA PRO A 718 -24.94 36.36 -22.14
C PRO A 718 -25.97 35.32 -22.62
N ALA A 719 -25.72 34.75 -23.78
CA ALA A 719 -26.49 33.67 -24.39
C ALA A 719 -25.54 32.69 -25.10
N ALA A 720 -25.82 31.39 -25.04
CA ALA A 720 -24.99 30.37 -25.67
C ALA A 720 -25.83 29.25 -26.29
N SER A 721 -25.32 28.64 -27.37
CA SER A 721 -25.95 27.50 -28.03
C SER A 721 -24.92 26.59 -28.69
N VAL A 722 -25.23 25.30 -28.77
CA VAL A 722 -24.42 24.29 -29.46
C VAL A 722 -24.68 24.37 -30.98
N GLU A 723 -23.63 24.21 -31.80
CA GLU A 723 -23.68 24.23 -33.26
C GLU A 723 -23.30 22.89 -33.93
N THR A 724 -23.13 21.80 -33.18
CA THR A 724 -22.53 20.55 -33.69
C THR A 724 -23.36 19.84 -34.77
N GLY A 725 -22.70 18.92 -35.50
CA GLY A 725 -23.24 18.21 -36.65
C GLY A 725 -24.30 17.16 -36.32
N GLY A 726 -25.08 16.75 -37.32
CA GLY A 726 -26.25 15.86 -37.15
C GLY A 726 -25.97 14.37 -36.95
N LEU A 727 -24.77 13.98 -36.49
CA LEU A 727 -24.47 12.58 -36.17
C LEU A 727 -24.88 12.26 -34.73
N PRO A 728 -25.43 11.07 -34.45
CA PRO A 728 -25.71 10.64 -33.08
C PRO A 728 -24.44 10.65 -32.23
N THR A 729 -24.55 11.18 -31.01
CA THR A 729 -23.50 11.19 -29.98
C THR A 729 -24.13 10.64 -28.71
N VAL A 730 -23.38 9.91 -27.90
CA VAL A 730 -23.87 9.45 -26.58
C VAL A 730 -24.12 10.65 -25.67
N ASP A 731 -25.12 10.58 -24.79
CA ASP A 731 -25.53 11.70 -23.96
C ASP A 731 -24.40 12.24 -23.07
N GLU A 732 -23.49 11.36 -22.63
CA GLU A 732 -22.32 11.70 -21.81
C GLU A 732 -21.26 12.52 -22.55
N GLU A 733 -21.15 12.35 -23.87
CA GLU A 733 -20.24 13.11 -24.74
C GLU A 733 -20.96 14.23 -25.50
N ALA A 734 -22.27 14.36 -25.29
CA ALA A 734 -23.06 15.33 -26.00
C ALA A 734 -22.58 16.75 -25.66
N PRO A 735 -22.33 17.61 -26.65
CA PRO A 735 -21.86 18.97 -26.42
C PRO A 735 -22.86 19.79 -25.60
N VAL A 736 -22.37 20.48 -24.57
CA VAL A 736 -23.17 21.36 -23.71
C VAL A 736 -22.41 22.66 -23.49
N VAL A 737 -23.10 23.79 -23.62
CA VAL A 737 -22.56 25.12 -23.32
C VAL A 737 -23.54 25.90 -22.46
N THR A 738 -23.00 26.58 -21.45
CA THR A 738 -23.77 27.38 -20.51
C THR A 738 -23.41 28.86 -20.68
N PRO A 739 -24.39 29.77 -20.82
CA PRO A 739 -24.13 31.20 -20.80
C PRO A 739 -23.64 31.65 -19.42
N GLY A 740 -22.77 32.67 -19.39
CA GLY A 740 -22.36 33.30 -18.14
C GLY A 740 -23.46 34.13 -17.50
N ALA A 741 -23.19 34.62 -16.28
CA ALA A 741 -24.15 35.44 -15.55
C ALA A 741 -24.33 36.82 -16.20
N GLY A 742 -25.60 37.27 -16.29
CA GLY A 742 -25.91 38.64 -16.65
C GLY A 742 -25.48 39.61 -15.55
N VAL A 743 -24.99 40.78 -15.94
CA VAL A 743 -24.63 41.87 -15.02
C VAL A 743 -25.24 43.18 -15.50
N ALA A 744 -25.77 43.95 -14.55
CA ALA A 744 -26.37 45.25 -14.83
C ALA A 744 -25.30 46.37 -14.91
N PRO A 745 -25.62 47.50 -15.55
CA PRO A 745 -24.80 48.71 -15.47
C PRO A 745 -24.45 49.10 -14.02
N GLY A 746 -23.20 49.44 -13.77
CA GLY A 746 -22.64 49.81 -12.46
C GLY A 746 -21.88 48.68 -11.76
N ALA A 747 -22.06 47.43 -12.19
CA ALA A 747 -21.29 46.25 -11.75
C ALA A 747 -20.72 45.46 -12.94
N GLY A 748 -20.62 46.14 -14.09
CA GLY A 748 -20.36 45.59 -15.40
C GLY A 748 -18.91 45.18 -15.68
N LEU A 749 -18.54 45.16 -16.95
CA LEU A 749 -17.39 44.44 -17.51
C LEU A 749 -16.00 45.07 -17.25
N ARG A 750 -15.81 45.78 -16.13
CA ARG A 750 -14.49 46.33 -15.75
C ARG A 750 -13.47 45.23 -15.42
N ALA A 751 -13.93 44.13 -14.84
CA ALA A 751 -13.14 42.92 -14.65
C ALA A 751 -13.62 41.83 -15.63
N PRO A 752 -12.78 40.82 -15.95
CA PRO A 752 -13.20 39.72 -16.81
C PRO A 752 -14.39 38.97 -16.23
N LEU A 753 -15.45 38.82 -17.01
CA LEU A 753 -16.62 38.00 -16.69
C LEU A 753 -16.84 36.96 -17.78
N THR A 754 -17.37 35.78 -17.42
CA THR A 754 -17.68 34.71 -18.38
C THR A 754 -18.81 35.12 -19.33
N LEU A 755 -18.58 35.01 -20.64
CA LEU A 755 -19.61 35.08 -21.67
C LEU A 755 -20.29 33.71 -21.82
N CYS A 756 -19.50 32.65 -21.93
CA CYS A 756 -20.00 31.28 -22.00
C CYS A 756 -18.88 30.30 -21.62
N ALA A 757 -19.25 29.10 -21.19
CA ALA A 757 -18.31 28.03 -20.90
C ALA A 757 -18.91 26.66 -21.23
N ALA A 758 -18.04 25.71 -21.54
CA ALA A 758 -18.40 24.31 -21.60
C ALA A 758 -17.54 23.53 -20.59
N GLY A 759 -18.21 22.66 -19.82
CA GLY A 759 -17.56 21.84 -18.81
C GLY A 759 -16.80 20.66 -19.39
N THR A 760 -15.98 20.03 -18.57
CA THR A 760 -15.28 18.78 -18.91
C THR A 760 -16.28 17.69 -19.32
N GLY A 761 -15.92 16.87 -20.31
CA GLY A 761 -16.79 15.83 -20.90
C GLY A 761 -17.68 16.35 -22.04
N HIS A 762 -18.15 17.60 -21.95
CA HIS A 762 -19.12 18.18 -22.89
C HIS A 762 -18.57 19.32 -23.76
N SER A 763 -17.28 19.60 -23.66
CA SER A 763 -16.67 20.78 -24.30
C SER A 763 -16.30 20.59 -25.76
N ALA A 764 -16.30 19.36 -26.26
CA ALA A 764 -15.92 19.04 -27.63
C ALA A 764 -17.02 19.51 -28.61
N GLY A 765 -16.60 20.09 -29.74
CA GLY A 765 -17.53 20.52 -30.79
C GLY A 765 -17.48 22.01 -31.10
N ALA A 766 -18.58 22.56 -31.61
CA ALA A 766 -18.72 23.95 -32.00
C ALA A 766 -19.88 24.61 -31.26
N PHE A 767 -19.69 25.85 -30.83
CA PHE A 767 -20.60 26.58 -29.96
C PHE A 767 -20.67 28.04 -30.40
N ALA A 768 -21.86 28.64 -30.31
CA ALA A 768 -22.08 30.06 -30.47
C ALA A 768 -22.27 30.72 -29.10
N CYS A 769 -21.55 31.80 -28.86
CA CYS A 769 -21.66 32.64 -27.68
C CYS A 769 -21.98 34.07 -28.09
N SER A 770 -23.04 34.63 -27.54
CA SER A 770 -23.56 35.95 -27.88
C SER A 770 -24.09 36.64 -26.62
N GLY A 771 -24.63 37.84 -26.74
CA GLY A 771 -25.27 38.49 -25.61
C GLY A 771 -25.76 39.90 -25.92
N GLY A 772 -26.77 40.33 -25.17
CA GLY A 772 -27.18 41.73 -25.13
C GLY A 772 -26.17 42.57 -24.35
N LEU A 773 -25.96 43.81 -24.76
CA LEU A 773 -25.15 44.79 -24.05
C LEU A 773 -26.05 45.93 -23.55
N GLU A 774 -25.77 46.43 -22.36
CA GLU A 774 -26.45 47.59 -21.80
C GLU A 774 -25.42 48.53 -21.16
N LEU A 775 -25.27 49.74 -21.70
CA LEU A 775 -24.37 50.75 -21.14
C LEU A 775 -25.15 51.77 -20.32
N GLY A 776 -24.84 51.87 -19.03
CA GLY A 776 -25.25 52.97 -18.18
C GLY A 776 -24.52 54.26 -18.55
N VAL A 777 -25.27 55.32 -18.80
CA VAL A 777 -24.80 56.66 -19.14
C VAL A 777 -25.11 57.57 -17.95
N PRO A 778 -24.12 57.96 -17.14
CA PRO A 778 -24.34 58.87 -16.02
C PRO A 778 -24.96 60.19 -16.46
N GLY A 779 -25.86 60.79 -15.67
CA GLY A 779 -26.53 62.06 -15.99
C GLY A 779 -25.58 63.26 -16.12
N SER A 780 -24.34 63.12 -15.62
CA SER A 780 -23.25 64.10 -15.75
C SER A 780 -22.39 63.91 -17.03
N THR A 781 -22.70 62.91 -17.85
CA THR A 781 -21.97 62.62 -19.10
C THR A 781 -22.06 63.79 -20.07
N ARG A 782 -20.95 64.14 -20.74
CA ARG A 782 -20.93 65.19 -21.78
C ARG A 782 -21.32 64.61 -23.13
N SER A 783 -21.90 65.42 -24.02
CA SER A 783 -22.22 64.96 -25.37
C SER A 783 -20.94 64.57 -26.15
N GLY A 784 -21.03 63.47 -26.89
CA GLY A 784 -19.93 62.93 -27.68
C GLY A 784 -20.16 61.46 -28.02
N THR A 785 -19.33 60.92 -28.91
CA THR A 785 -19.27 59.48 -29.20
C THR A 785 -18.25 58.85 -28.27
N TYR A 786 -18.69 57.90 -27.45
CA TYR A 786 -17.85 57.20 -26.49
C TYR A 786 -17.49 55.81 -27.03
N THR A 787 -16.20 55.47 -27.03
CA THR A 787 -15.69 54.20 -27.56
C THR A 787 -14.92 53.45 -26.49
N GLY A 788 -15.25 52.17 -26.29
CA GLY A 788 -14.53 51.22 -25.45
C GLY A 788 -14.17 49.97 -26.25
N VAL A 789 -13.16 49.23 -25.80
CA VAL A 789 -12.71 47.98 -26.44
C VAL A 789 -13.08 46.80 -25.55
N LEU A 790 -13.92 45.89 -26.07
CA LEU A 790 -14.19 44.61 -25.44
C LEU A 790 -13.12 43.61 -25.85
N THR A 791 -12.34 43.13 -24.89
CA THR A 791 -11.36 42.06 -25.07
C THR A 791 -12.01 40.73 -24.69
N LEU A 792 -11.95 39.76 -25.61
CA LEU A 792 -12.42 38.40 -25.40
C LEU A 792 -11.23 37.46 -25.23
N THR A 793 -11.28 36.61 -24.20
CA THR A 793 -10.20 35.64 -23.89
C THR A 793 -10.79 34.24 -23.74
N LEU A 794 -10.27 33.29 -24.51
CA LEU A 794 -10.61 31.87 -24.45
C LEU A 794 -9.48 31.13 -23.74
N ILE A 795 -9.85 30.35 -22.72
CA ILE A 795 -8.94 29.55 -21.89
C ILE A 795 -9.40 28.11 -21.90
#